data_AF-A0A0E0AIA7-F1
#
_entry.id   AF-A0A0E0AIA7-F1
#
_cell.length_a   1.000
_cell.length_b   1.000
_cell.length_c   1.000
_cell.angle_alpha   90.00
_cell.angle_beta   90.00
_cell.angle_gamma   90.00
#
_symmetry.space_group_name_H-M   'P 1'
#
loop_
_entity.id
_entity.type
_entity.pdbx_description
1 polymer ?
#
loop_
_entity_poly.entity_id
_entity_poly.type
_entity_poly.pdbx_seq_one_letter_code
_entity_poly.pdbx_strand_id
1 'polypeptide(L)'
;MVDPAPRRRRPAAGGGGGGAAEAALVLLALAALYGAMSLVAYRVIHMRHVAPLGADAPLGDFSEGRVLHHLRRLSVDIPGRQEGSSGLEAAARYIKGQLEELAARAGPEYRIEVEESLVSGSFSMRFLRHRVTLTYRNHKNIVMRISSNVSEDQDLAFLVNGHFDSPLGSPGAADCASMLELSRLIIDSGWVPSQPVIFLFNGAEELFLLGSHGFIKTHKWNNTIGAFINIEASGSGGAVCQSGPGSWPSRIYAQTAKYPMANSVAQDMFGIIPGDTDYRIFAEDITNIPGLDIIFVLGGYFYHTSYDTVENLLPGSIQARGENLFNLVKAFTNSPMLLKENKRSNEAAMPIKDDLRAIFFDYLTWFMVIYPRGVSLGLHSLPVAIFLLAPLFLTSPNITLMSWSLTVLDLMRGMLLHAFGAILAIVIPAVAAAGLSEQAHFWGAFGLYSLITLFLIEKMGMMGSLPKPYGYFVADVIVGSVVGLVVGWCFGPVTPIASRWLAKTSILHGLLQVTVVGLAISSQLFPYSTGAPKRVVLQHTFVTDANSIVESHYGFSVVDANSLEFLFNNAPEAAKWLKDNSLLSFEEKYHSDRSSWLALYPVNFLFSGSLKFPSENEEIRKHYQHFPQMVIQKTSSNNGHRRMHLELSLGLSGESHENWSFWLEANSSEPLRIDVAVLDQYLLDRTRKLKSLFPSWADITAFTTFFSTYHL
;
A
#
# COMPACT_ATOMS: atom_id res chain seq x y z
N MET A 1 41.13 83.28 -14.99
CA MET A 1 40.76 82.22 -14.04
C MET A 1 39.77 81.31 -14.73
N VAL A 2 40.01 79.99 -14.60
CA VAL A 2 39.18 78.85 -15.04
C VAL A 2 39.32 78.46 -16.53
N ASP A 3 40.25 77.53 -16.77
CA ASP A 3 40.28 76.64 -17.94
C ASP A 3 39.10 75.64 -17.89
N PRO A 4 38.40 75.38 -19.01
CA PRO A 4 37.41 74.31 -19.07
C PRO A 4 38.09 72.95 -19.33
N ALA A 5 37.88 72.02 -18.40
CA ALA A 5 38.31 70.63 -18.47
C ALA A 5 37.69 69.87 -19.68
N PRO A 6 38.41 68.89 -20.27
CA PRO A 6 37.94 68.15 -21.44
C PRO A 6 36.84 67.13 -21.09
N ARG A 7 35.85 67.03 -21.99
CA ARG A 7 34.74 66.07 -21.96
C ARG A 7 35.22 64.61 -21.87
N ARG A 8 34.87 63.90 -20.80
CA ARG A 8 34.96 62.43 -20.71
C ARG A 8 34.01 61.78 -21.72
N ARG A 9 34.55 60.93 -22.60
CA ARG A 9 33.80 60.02 -23.49
C ARG A 9 32.96 59.05 -22.64
N ARG A 10 31.67 58.88 -22.96
CA ARG A 10 30.87 57.73 -22.53
C ARG A 10 31.43 56.45 -23.17
N PRO A 11 31.54 55.32 -22.47
CA PRO A 11 31.79 54.04 -23.13
C PRO A 11 30.56 53.66 -23.97
N ALA A 12 30.83 53.14 -25.17
CA ALA A 12 29.81 52.63 -26.08
C ALA A 12 29.05 51.46 -25.44
N ALA A 13 27.74 51.40 -25.70
CA ALA A 13 26.89 50.26 -25.38
C ALA A 13 27.34 49.06 -26.24
N GLY A 14 28.13 48.17 -25.66
CA GLY A 14 28.50 46.89 -26.25
C GLY A 14 27.40 45.85 -26.05
N GLY A 15 26.78 45.43 -27.16
CA GLY A 15 26.32 44.07 -27.43
C GLY A 15 25.39 43.38 -26.42
N GLY A 16 24.08 43.69 -26.46
CA GLY A 16 23.04 42.91 -25.77
C GLY A 16 22.63 41.58 -26.44
N GLY A 17 23.32 41.15 -27.51
CA GLY A 17 22.93 39.98 -28.31
C GLY A 17 23.55 38.64 -27.88
N GLY A 18 24.74 38.64 -27.27
CA GLY A 18 25.48 37.40 -26.93
C GLY A 18 24.86 36.61 -25.78
N GLY A 19 24.41 37.31 -24.71
CA GLY A 19 23.86 36.65 -23.52
C GLY A 19 22.54 35.93 -23.74
N ALA A 20 21.75 36.34 -24.75
CA ALA A 20 20.48 35.66 -25.08
C ALA A 20 20.72 34.33 -25.80
N ALA A 21 21.71 34.27 -26.69
CA ALA A 21 22.08 33.04 -27.41
C ALA A 21 22.75 32.02 -26.48
N GLU A 22 23.65 32.48 -25.60
CA GLU A 22 24.27 31.63 -24.57
C GLU A 22 23.23 31.11 -23.56
N ALA A 23 22.29 31.95 -23.13
CA ALA A 23 21.19 31.52 -22.26
C ALA A 23 20.29 30.47 -22.96
N ALA A 24 19.99 30.64 -24.24
CA ALA A 24 19.22 29.67 -25.01
C ALA A 24 19.95 28.31 -25.14
N LEU A 25 21.27 28.33 -25.37
CA LEU A 25 22.11 27.12 -25.39
C LEU A 25 22.12 26.39 -24.04
N VAL A 26 22.24 27.12 -22.93
CA VAL A 26 22.17 26.53 -21.58
C VAL A 26 20.79 25.93 -21.32
N LEU A 27 19.71 26.62 -21.69
CA LEU A 27 18.35 26.09 -21.54
C LEU A 27 18.12 24.84 -22.40
N LEU A 28 18.63 24.81 -23.63
CA LEU A 28 18.56 23.63 -24.50
C LEU A 28 19.37 22.46 -23.94
N ALA A 29 20.57 22.71 -23.39
CA ALA A 29 21.38 21.70 -22.74
C ALA A 29 20.71 21.13 -21.49
N LEU A 30 20.10 21.98 -20.66
CA LEU A 30 19.31 21.55 -19.50
C LEU A 30 18.09 20.74 -19.94
N ALA A 31 17.34 21.20 -20.96
CA ALA A 31 16.20 20.47 -21.51
C ALA A 31 16.60 19.09 -22.04
N ALA A 32 17.73 19.00 -22.76
CA ALA A 32 18.25 17.73 -23.25
C ALA A 32 18.68 16.79 -22.10
N LEU A 33 19.37 17.33 -21.08
CA LEU A 33 19.78 16.58 -19.90
C LEU A 33 18.56 16.03 -19.14
N TYR A 34 17.59 16.89 -18.81
CA TYR A 34 16.38 16.48 -18.10
C TYR A 34 15.51 15.54 -18.94
N GLY A 35 15.45 15.74 -20.27
CA GLY A 35 14.79 14.83 -21.20
C GLY A 35 15.42 13.42 -21.17
N ALA A 36 16.76 13.34 -21.22
CA ALA A 36 17.48 12.08 -21.12
C ALA A 36 17.29 11.41 -19.75
N MET A 37 17.40 12.16 -18.65
CA MET A 37 17.14 11.64 -17.30
C MET A 37 15.72 11.11 -17.15
N SER A 38 14.73 11.83 -17.69
CA SER A 38 13.32 11.41 -17.66
C SER A 38 13.09 10.13 -18.46
N LEU A 39 13.75 9.99 -19.62
CA LEU A 39 13.67 8.76 -20.43
C LEU A 39 14.27 7.56 -19.68
N VAL A 40 15.40 7.74 -18.99
CA VAL A 40 16.03 6.69 -18.18
C VAL A 40 15.11 6.32 -17.01
N ALA A 41 14.64 7.30 -16.24
CA ALA A 41 13.71 7.06 -15.14
C ALA A 41 12.43 6.35 -15.59
N TYR A 42 11.86 6.78 -16.73
CA TYR A 42 10.69 6.13 -17.33
C TYR A 42 10.97 4.65 -17.65
N ARG A 43 12.12 4.32 -18.25
CA ARG A 43 12.49 2.92 -18.55
C ARG A 43 12.69 2.08 -17.29
N VAL A 44 13.24 2.67 -16.22
CA VAL A 44 13.44 1.99 -14.95
C VAL A 44 12.11 1.71 -14.26
N ILE A 45 11.27 2.75 -14.09
CA ILE A 45 9.95 2.65 -13.45
C ILE A 45 9.05 1.65 -14.18
N HIS A 46 9.09 1.62 -15.51
CA HIS A 46 8.29 0.68 -16.31
C HIS A 46 8.98 -0.67 -16.55
N MET A 47 10.00 -1.01 -15.76
CA MET A 47 10.72 -2.29 -15.80
C MET A 47 11.27 -2.69 -17.18
N ARG A 48 11.44 -1.74 -18.11
CA ARG A 48 11.87 -2.00 -19.51
C ARG A 48 13.32 -2.46 -19.65
N HIS A 49 14.06 -2.50 -18.54
CA HIS A 49 15.43 -3.00 -18.45
C HIS A 49 15.47 -4.48 -18.05
N VAL A 50 14.34 -5.06 -17.63
CA VAL A 50 14.19 -6.48 -17.30
C VAL A 50 13.41 -7.15 -18.43
N ALA A 51 13.97 -8.20 -19.01
CA ALA A 51 13.31 -8.97 -20.07
C ALA A 51 12.54 -10.13 -19.42
N PRO A 52 11.19 -10.13 -19.44
CA PRO A 52 10.42 -11.26 -18.92
C PRO A 52 10.65 -12.50 -19.78
N LEU A 53 10.88 -13.64 -19.14
CA LEU A 53 11.10 -14.91 -19.84
C LEU A 53 9.77 -15.62 -20.14
N GLY A 54 9.70 -16.29 -21.29
CA GLY A 54 8.55 -17.12 -21.70
C GLY A 54 8.43 -18.42 -20.90
N ALA A 55 7.28 -19.10 -21.00
CA ALA A 55 7.03 -20.35 -20.27
C ALA A 55 7.98 -21.49 -20.68
N ASP A 56 8.51 -21.41 -21.90
CA ASP A 56 9.47 -22.31 -22.54
C ASP A 56 10.94 -22.00 -22.19
N ALA A 57 11.19 -21.02 -21.32
CA ALA A 57 12.55 -20.71 -20.85
C ALA A 57 13.22 -21.94 -20.19
N PRO A 58 14.56 -22.03 -20.21
CA PRO A 58 15.28 -23.14 -19.60
C PRO A 58 14.83 -23.44 -18.16
N LEU A 59 14.87 -24.72 -17.78
CA LEU A 59 14.42 -25.17 -16.46
C LEU A 59 15.24 -24.57 -15.30
N GLY A 60 16.51 -24.26 -15.55
CA GLY A 60 17.41 -23.62 -14.59
C GLY A 60 17.20 -22.12 -14.40
N ASP A 61 16.27 -21.51 -15.13
CA ASP A 61 15.95 -20.08 -15.05
C ASP A 61 14.57 -19.86 -14.42
N PHE A 62 14.42 -18.75 -13.70
CA PHE A 62 13.10 -18.29 -13.26
C PHE A 62 12.32 -17.76 -14.46
N SER A 63 11.05 -18.12 -14.63
CA SER A 63 10.22 -17.63 -15.75
C SER A 63 8.96 -16.91 -15.30
N GLU A 64 8.85 -15.64 -15.67
CA GLU A 64 7.59 -14.89 -15.57
C GLU A 64 6.46 -15.57 -16.36
N GLY A 65 6.72 -16.12 -17.54
CA GLY A 65 5.73 -16.84 -18.34
C GLY A 65 5.13 -18.06 -17.63
N ARG A 66 5.92 -18.80 -16.84
CA ARG A 66 5.41 -19.91 -16.00
C ARG A 66 4.58 -19.39 -14.83
N VAL A 67 5.01 -18.31 -14.18
CA VAL A 67 4.24 -17.66 -13.12
C VAL A 67 2.88 -17.17 -13.65
N LEU A 68 2.85 -16.55 -14.83
CA LEU A 68 1.61 -16.08 -15.45
C LEU A 68 0.63 -17.23 -15.75
N HIS A 69 1.11 -18.46 -15.98
CA HIS A 69 0.23 -19.63 -16.12
C HIS A 69 -0.48 -19.96 -14.80
N HIS A 70 0.27 -20.00 -13.69
CA HIS A 70 -0.31 -20.18 -12.36
C HIS A 70 -1.27 -19.05 -12.00
N LEU A 71 -0.91 -17.80 -12.29
CA LEU A 71 -1.75 -16.64 -12.01
C LEU A 71 -3.07 -16.68 -12.78
N ARG A 72 -3.06 -17.04 -14.07
CA ARG A 72 -4.31 -17.23 -14.83
C ARG A 72 -5.17 -18.33 -14.21
N ARG A 73 -4.56 -19.44 -13.78
CA ARG A 73 -5.31 -20.49 -13.11
C ARG A 73 -5.95 -20.01 -11.80
N LEU A 74 -5.22 -19.25 -10.99
CA LEU A 74 -5.67 -18.76 -9.68
C LEU A 74 -6.66 -17.59 -9.76
N SER A 75 -6.54 -16.70 -10.74
CA SER A 75 -7.32 -15.45 -10.82
C SER A 75 -8.41 -15.43 -11.90
N VAL A 76 -8.29 -16.26 -12.94
CA VAL A 76 -9.23 -16.29 -14.08
C VAL A 76 -10.08 -17.56 -14.06
N ASP A 77 -9.44 -18.73 -13.95
CA ASP A 77 -10.18 -20.00 -14.05
C ASP A 77 -10.90 -20.39 -12.75
N ILE A 78 -10.35 -20.00 -11.61
CA ILE A 78 -10.91 -20.29 -10.29
C ILE A 78 -11.86 -19.15 -9.89
N PRO A 79 -13.11 -19.45 -9.48
CA PRO A 79 -14.11 -18.41 -9.20
C PRO A 79 -13.85 -17.75 -7.84
N GLY A 80 -13.05 -16.67 -7.83
CA GLY A 80 -12.75 -15.86 -6.64
C GLY A 80 -11.95 -16.61 -5.56
N ARG A 81 -11.14 -15.90 -4.77
CA ARG A 81 -10.34 -16.51 -3.69
C ARG A 81 -10.61 -15.84 -2.34
N GLN A 82 -11.78 -15.28 -2.18
CA GLN A 82 -12.21 -14.69 -0.92
C GLN A 82 -12.38 -15.76 0.16
N GLU A 83 -12.04 -15.42 1.40
CA GLU A 83 -12.31 -16.26 2.56
C GLU A 83 -13.78 -16.67 2.63
N GLY A 84 -14.02 -17.97 2.86
CA GLY A 84 -15.37 -18.57 2.84
C GLY A 84 -15.94 -18.88 1.45
N SER A 85 -15.21 -18.61 0.35
CA SER A 85 -15.64 -18.98 -1.01
C SER A 85 -15.17 -20.38 -1.41
N SER A 86 -15.91 -21.03 -2.32
CA SER A 86 -15.50 -22.33 -2.90
C SER A 86 -14.25 -22.22 -3.78
N GLY A 87 -13.98 -21.04 -4.34
CA GLY A 87 -12.80 -20.81 -5.15
C GLY A 87 -11.51 -20.73 -4.33
N LEU A 88 -11.56 -20.25 -3.08
CA LEU A 88 -10.41 -20.36 -2.15
C LEU A 88 -10.01 -21.83 -1.92
N GLU A 89 -10.99 -22.72 -1.71
CA GLU A 89 -10.74 -24.16 -1.56
C GLU A 89 -10.17 -24.77 -2.85
N ALA A 90 -10.65 -24.33 -4.02
CA ALA A 90 -10.10 -24.76 -5.30
C ALA A 90 -8.66 -24.26 -5.52
N ALA A 91 -8.33 -23.05 -5.08
CA ALA A 91 -6.98 -22.49 -5.12
C ALA A 91 -6.03 -23.26 -4.20
N ALA A 92 -6.43 -23.55 -2.96
CA ALA A 92 -5.65 -24.37 -2.04
C ALA A 92 -5.36 -25.77 -2.61
N ARG A 93 -6.37 -26.44 -3.18
CA ARG A 93 -6.19 -27.73 -3.86
C ARG A 93 -5.25 -27.65 -5.06
N TYR A 94 -5.35 -26.58 -5.86
CA TYR A 94 -4.46 -26.37 -7.00
C TYR A 94 -3.01 -26.19 -6.54
N ILE A 95 -2.77 -25.27 -5.60
CA ILE A 95 -1.43 -25.00 -5.04
C ILE A 95 -0.84 -26.29 -4.47
N LYS A 96 -1.57 -26.99 -3.60
CA LYS A 96 -1.11 -28.25 -3.00
C LYS A 96 -0.78 -29.29 -4.07
N GLY A 97 -1.63 -29.48 -5.07
CA GLY A 97 -1.38 -30.40 -6.18
C GLY A 97 -0.10 -30.06 -6.95
N GLN A 98 0.14 -28.77 -7.23
CA GLN A 98 1.40 -28.34 -7.86
C GLN A 98 2.63 -28.66 -6.98
N LEU A 99 2.54 -28.44 -5.67
CA LEU A 99 3.65 -28.75 -4.75
C LEU A 99 3.88 -30.26 -4.61
N GLU A 100 2.83 -31.08 -4.61
CA GLU A 100 2.92 -32.55 -4.58
C GLU A 100 3.53 -33.11 -5.88
N GLU A 101 3.18 -32.56 -7.04
CA GLU A 101 3.81 -32.90 -8.34
C GLU A 101 5.31 -32.56 -8.33
N LEU A 102 5.69 -31.42 -7.76
CA LEU A 102 7.08 -31.04 -7.56
C LEU A 102 7.82 -31.98 -6.60
N ALA A 103 7.16 -32.39 -5.51
CA ALA A 103 7.73 -33.32 -4.55
C ALA A 103 7.98 -34.70 -5.17
N ALA A 104 7.04 -35.20 -5.97
CA ALA A 104 7.11 -36.52 -6.59
C ALA A 104 8.25 -36.68 -7.61
N ARG A 105 8.71 -35.58 -8.23
CA ARG A 105 9.78 -35.59 -9.24
C ARG A 105 11.16 -35.21 -8.69
N ALA A 106 11.26 -34.85 -7.41
CA ALA A 106 12.53 -34.45 -6.82
C ALA A 106 13.52 -35.64 -6.70
N GLY A 107 14.81 -35.33 -6.83
CA GLY A 107 15.88 -36.32 -6.71
C GLY A 107 16.06 -36.88 -5.28
N PRO A 108 16.78 -38.01 -5.11
CA PRO A 108 16.99 -38.66 -3.81
C PRO A 108 17.80 -37.82 -2.80
N GLU A 109 18.45 -36.75 -3.25
CA GLU A 109 19.18 -35.78 -2.43
C GLU A 109 18.26 -34.81 -1.65
N TYR A 110 16.99 -34.71 -2.04
CA TYR A 110 16.00 -33.86 -1.39
C TYR A 110 15.13 -34.64 -0.41
N ARG A 111 14.71 -33.95 0.66
CA ARG A 111 13.56 -34.32 1.47
C ARG A 111 12.51 -33.23 1.31
N ILE A 112 11.35 -33.59 0.78
CA ILE A 112 10.25 -32.66 0.52
C ILE A 112 9.01 -33.10 1.28
N GLU A 113 8.44 -32.19 2.05
CA GLU A 113 7.26 -32.41 2.87
C GLU A 113 6.20 -31.36 2.48
N VAL A 114 5.04 -31.81 1.99
CA VAL A 114 3.92 -30.93 1.61
C VAL A 114 2.76 -31.21 2.55
N GLU A 115 2.26 -30.16 3.20
CA GLU A 115 1.26 -30.27 4.25
C GLU A 115 0.17 -29.21 4.08
N GLU A 116 -1.05 -29.60 4.40
CA GLU A 116 -2.17 -28.68 4.59
C GLU A 116 -2.41 -28.55 6.08
N SER A 117 -2.44 -27.32 6.58
CA SER A 117 -2.66 -27.05 8.00
C SER A 117 -3.90 -26.18 8.19
N LEU A 118 -4.77 -26.61 9.11
CA LEU A 118 -5.90 -25.83 9.58
C LEU A 118 -5.49 -25.12 10.87
N VAL A 119 -5.63 -23.80 10.89
CA VAL A 119 -5.21 -22.97 12.00
C VAL A 119 -6.40 -22.27 12.65
N SER A 120 -6.37 -22.21 13.98
CA SER A 120 -7.37 -21.55 14.82
C SER A 120 -6.66 -20.77 15.91
N GLY A 121 -7.24 -19.65 16.33
CA GLY A 121 -6.61 -18.81 17.33
C GLY A 121 -7.38 -17.54 17.62
N SER A 122 -6.77 -16.72 18.46
CA SER A 122 -7.27 -15.39 18.76
C SER A 122 -6.11 -14.47 19.11
N PHE A 123 -6.18 -13.23 18.67
CA PHE A 123 -5.22 -12.20 19.04
C PHE A 123 -5.85 -10.81 18.97
N SER A 124 -5.22 -9.86 19.65
CA SER A 124 -5.56 -8.45 19.48
C SER A 124 -4.51 -7.79 18.61
N MET A 125 -4.96 -7.00 17.64
CA MET A 125 -4.08 -6.10 16.92
C MET A 125 -4.61 -4.67 16.97
N ARG A 126 -3.69 -3.72 16.89
CA ARG A 126 -4.05 -2.33 16.59
C ARG A 126 -4.04 -2.18 15.08
N PHE A 127 -5.21 -1.90 14.51
CA PHE A 127 -5.41 -1.64 13.10
C PHE A 127 -6.14 -0.31 12.94
N LEU A 128 -5.61 0.59 12.11
CA LEU A 128 -6.18 1.92 11.89
C LEU A 128 -6.53 2.70 13.17
N ARG A 129 -5.68 2.63 14.20
CA ARG A 129 -5.87 3.22 15.55
C ARG A 129 -6.99 2.59 16.40
N HIS A 130 -7.68 1.57 15.88
CA HIS A 130 -8.64 0.77 16.63
C HIS A 130 -7.98 -0.48 17.16
N ARG A 131 -8.34 -0.89 18.37
CA ARG A 131 -7.95 -2.19 18.92
C ARG A 131 -9.04 -3.19 18.53
N VAL A 132 -8.68 -4.16 17.70
CA VAL A 132 -9.58 -5.24 17.26
C VAL A 132 -9.11 -6.52 17.93
N THR A 133 -10.04 -7.28 18.47
CA THR A 133 -9.79 -8.65 18.92
C THR A 133 -10.37 -9.60 17.90
N LEU A 134 -9.49 -10.36 17.27
CA LEU A 134 -9.81 -11.32 16.24
C LEU A 134 -9.87 -12.71 16.88
N THR A 135 -10.91 -13.46 16.58
CA THR A 135 -11.02 -14.89 16.92
C THR A 135 -11.42 -15.62 15.66
N TYR A 136 -10.71 -16.69 15.35
CA TYR A 136 -10.86 -17.39 14.09
C TYR A 136 -10.67 -18.89 14.25
N ARG A 137 -11.26 -19.65 13.32
CA ARG A 137 -11.24 -21.11 13.35
C ARG A 137 -11.10 -21.68 11.94
N ASN A 138 -10.26 -22.70 11.82
CA ASN A 138 -10.08 -23.52 10.62
C ASN A 138 -9.68 -22.73 9.34
N HIS A 139 -8.87 -21.67 9.45
CA HIS A 139 -8.25 -21.09 8.25
C HIS A 139 -7.18 -22.02 7.70
N LYS A 140 -7.02 -22.03 6.38
CA LYS A 140 -6.19 -23.01 5.68
C LYS A 140 -4.88 -22.39 5.23
N ASN A 141 -3.78 -23.08 5.54
CA ASN A 141 -2.46 -22.80 4.98
C ASN A 141 -1.95 -24.04 4.23
N ILE A 142 -1.28 -23.82 3.10
CA ILE A 142 -0.54 -24.84 2.38
C ILE A 142 0.96 -24.59 2.59
N VAL A 143 1.67 -25.62 3.05
CA VAL A 143 3.08 -25.50 3.44
C VAL A 143 3.90 -26.54 2.69
N MET A 144 5.03 -26.12 2.13
CA MET A 144 6.04 -27.03 1.58
C MET A 144 7.38 -26.78 2.26
N ARG A 145 8.04 -27.84 2.72
CA ARG A 145 9.42 -27.78 3.22
C ARG A 145 10.33 -28.53 2.26
N ILE A 146 11.36 -27.84 1.77
CA ILE A 146 12.42 -28.41 0.92
C ILE A 146 13.71 -28.43 1.74
N SER A 147 14.29 -29.60 1.93
CA SER A 147 15.55 -29.76 2.66
C SER A 147 16.42 -30.84 2.04
N SER A 148 17.65 -30.99 2.56
CA SER A 148 18.51 -32.10 2.18
C SER A 148 17.98 -33.41 2.79
N ASN A 149 18.23 -34.55 2.15
CA ASN A 149 17.84 -35.86 2.66
C ASN A 149 18.47 -36.23 4.03
N VAL A 150 19.54 -35.55 4.44
CA VAL A 150 20.16 -35.68 5.76
C VAL A 150 19.66 -34.65 6.78
N SER A 151 18.77 -33.73 6.40
CA SER A 151 18.23 -32.71 7.31
C SER A 151 17.23 -33.30 8.31
N GLU A 152 17.33 -32.85 9.55
CA GLU A 152 16.43 -33.21 10.64
C GLU A 152 15.23 -32.24 10.72
N ASP A 153 14.17 -32.63 11.44
CA ASP A 153 12.94 -31.84 11.56
C ASP A 153 13.13 -30.53 12.32
N GLN A 154 14.15 -30.49 13.19
CA GLN A 154 14.45 -29.36 14.08
C GLN A 154 15.62 -28.49 13.58
N ASP A 155 16.07 -28.74 12.34
CA ASP A 155 17.05 -27.89 11.67
C ASP A 155 16.50 -26.50 11.42
N LEU A 156 17.39 -25.50 11.44
CA LEU A 156 17.03 -24.11 11.18
C LEU A 156 16.49 -23.98 9.76
N ALA A 157 15.38 -23.25 9.62
CA ALA A 157 14.73 -23.05 8.34
C ALA A 157 14.69 -21.58 7.95
N PHE A 158 14.70 -21.35 6.65
CA PHE A 158 14.39 -20.07 6.03
C PHE A 158 12.95 -20.08 5.49
N LEU A 159 12.14 -19.10 5.87
CA LEU A 159 10.74 -19.01 5.48
C LEU A 159 10.57 -18.09 4.26
N VAL A 160 9.81 -18.54 3.26
CA VAL A 160 9.26 -17.72 2.18
C VAL A 160 7.74 -17.74 2.34
N ASN A 161 7.16 -16.59 2.66
CA ASN A 161 5.72 -16.42 2.93
C ASN A 161 5.05 -15.61 1.82
N GLY A 162 3.81 -15.98 1.49
CA GLY A 162 2.89 -15.18 0.70
C GLY A 162 1.47 -15.70 0.86
N HIS A 163 0.48 -14.83 0.68
CA HIS A 163 -0.92 -15.19 0.88
C HIS A 163 -1.63 -15.58 -0.43
N PHE A 164 -2.55 -16.53 -0.38
CA PHE A 164 -3.28 -17.03 -1.56
C PHE A 164 -4.79 -16.75 -1.52
N ASP A 165 -5.30 -16.07 -0.49
CA ASP A 165 -6.63 -15.49 -0.51
C ASP A 165 -6.66 -14.20 -1.36
N SER A 166 -7.85 -13.68 -1.63
CA SER A 166 -8.05 -12.39 -2.30
C SER A 166 -9.17 -11.60 -1.62
N PRO A 167 -9.16 -10.26 -1.70
CA PRO A 167 -10.17 -9.44 -1.04
C PRO A 167 -11.49 -9.47 -1.80
N LEU A 168 -12.56 -9.05 -1.14
CA LEU A 168 -13.92 -9.01 -1.71
C LEU A 168 -13.94 -8.23 -3.03
N GLY A 169 -14.31 -8.91 -4.12
CA GLY A 169 -14.46 -8.29 -5.45
C GLY A 169 -13.16 -8.18 -6.27
N SER A 170 -12.01 -8.59 -5.73
CA SER A 170 -10.73 -8.60 -6.44
C SER A 170 -10.30 -10.01 -6.88
N PRO A 171 -9.74 -10.18 -8.09
CA PRO A 171 -9.08 -11.43 -8.52
C PRO A 171 -7.75 -11.72 -7.81
N GLY A 172 -7.01 -10.71 -7.32
CA GLY A 172 -5.73 -10.86 -6.61
C GLY A 172 -4.57 -11.34 -7.50
N ALA A 173 -4.37 -10.75 -8.68
CA ALA A 173 -3.50 -11.32 -9.71
C ALA A 173 -1.98 -11.16 -9.46
N ALA A 174 -1.58 -10.45 -8.41
CA ALA A 174 -0.18 -10.13 -8.14
C ALA A 174 0.48 -10.99 -7.04
N ASP A 175 -0.26 -11.94 -6.46
CA ASP A 175 0.12 -12.64 -5.22
C ASP A 175 0.50 -14.11 -5.41
N CYS A 176 1.34 -14.61 -4.48
CA CYS A 176 1.82 -15.99 -4.23
C CYS A 176 2.41 -16.83 -5.38
N ALA A 177 2.04 -16.66 -6.64
CA ALA A 177 2.43 -17.58 -7.72
C ALA A 177 3.95 -17.59 -8.02
N SER A 178 4.66 -16.51 -7.69
CA SER A 178 6.13 -16.49 -7.75
C SER A 178 6.77 -17.56 -6.85
N MET A 179 6.10 -17.97 -5.76
CA MET A 179 6.60 -19.03 -4.89
C MET A 179 6.50 -20.40 -5.55
N LEU A 180 5.46 -20.68 -6.35
CA LEU A 180 5.36 -21.94 -7.10
C LEU A 180 6.53 -22.11 -8.07
N GLU A 181 6.81 -21.06 -8.85
CA GLU A 181 7.96 -21.07 -9.78
C GLU A 181 9.30 -21.11 -9.03
N LEU A 182 9.40 -20.49 -7.84
CA LEU A 182 10.60 -20.56 -7.02
C LEU A 182 10.83 -21.98 -6.45
N SER A 183 9.78 -22.64 -5.95
CA SER A 183 9.85 -24.04 -5.49
C SER A 183 10.26 -24.96 -6.64
N ARG A 184 9.67 -24.78 -7.83
CA ARG A 184 10.04 -25.49 -9.05
C ARG A 184 11.52 -25.30 -9.38
N LEU A 185 11.99 -24.05 -9.37
CA LEU A 185 13.35 -23.68 -9.73
C LEU A 185 14.40 -24.27 -8.77
N ILE A 186 14.12 -24.32 -7.46
CA ILE A 186 15.01 -24.96 -6.48
C ILE A 186 15.23 -26.42 -6.86
N ILE A 187 14.16 -27.17 -7.13
CA ILE A 187 14.22 -28.60 -7.45
C ILE A 187 14.90 -28.84 -8.81
N ASP A 188 14.47 -28.12 -9.86
CA ASP A 188 14.94 -28.37 -11.23
C ASP A 188 16.34 -27.85 -11.51
N SER A 189 16.83 -26.89 -10.72
CA SER A 189 18.21 -26.40 -10.84
C SER A 189 19.25 -27.37 -10.27
N GLY A 190 18.82 -28.42 -9.56
CA GLY A 190 19.73 -29.35 -8.87
C GLY A 190 20.42 -28.72 -7.64
N TRP A 191 19.95 -27.55 -7.19
CA TRP A 191 20.49 -26.89 -6.01
C TRP A 191 19.80 -27.37 -4.73
N VAL A 192 20.51 -28.18 -3.94
CA VAL A 192 20.06 -28.59 -2.61
C VAL A 192 20.34 -27.47 -1.59
N PRO A 193 19.33 -27.00 -0.84
CA PRO A 193 19.52 -25.93 0.12
C PRO A 193 20.34 -26.42 1.33
N SER A 194 21.27 -25.58 1.80
CA SER A 194 22.13 -25.87 2.96
C SER A 194 21.41 -25.83 4.30
N GLN A 195 20.28 -25.12 4.35
CA GLN A 195 19.32 -25.09 5.44
C GLN A 195 17.93 -25.25 4.84
N PRO A 196 17.00 -25.99 5.48
CA PRO A 196 15.63 -26.14 5.01
C PRO A 196 14.98 -24.82 4.57
N VAL A 197 14.25 -24.85 3.46
CA VAL A 197 13.42 -23.73 2.98
C VAL A 197 11.95 -24.12 3.15
N ILE A 198 11.19 -23.30 3.87
CA ILE A 198 9.75 -23.46 4.06
C ILE A 198 9.04 -22.44 3.18
N PHE A 199 8.16 -22.91 2.30
CA PHE A 199 7.21 -22.10 1.56
C PHE A 199 5.86 -22.16 2.27
N LEU A 200 5.37 -21.01 2.72
CA LEU A 200 4.08 -20.86 3.38
C LEU A 200 3.13 -20.06 2.48
N PHE A 201 2.19 -20.77 1.86
CA PHE A 201 1.03 -20.18 1.20
C PHE A 201 -0.07 -20.07 2.24
N ASN A 202 -0.19 -18.91 2.87
CA ASN A 202 -1.18 -18.73 3.94
C ASN A 202 -2.51 -18.19 3.41
N GLY A 203 -3.59 -18.48 4.13
CA GLY A 203 -4.92 -17.91 3.87
C GLY A 203 -5.26 -16.80 4.85
N ALA A 204 -6.38 -16.12 4.60
CA ALA A 204 -6.94 -15.09 5.48
C ALA A 204 -5.98 -13.95 5.85
N GLU A 205 -5.09 -13.55 4.94
CA GLU A 205 -4.33 -12.31 5.06
C GLU A 205 -5.28 -11.11 5.00
N GLU A 206 -6.20 -11.15 4.02
CA GLU A 206 -7.14 -10.07 3.71
C GLU A 206 -8.21 -9.91 4.81
N LEU A 207 -8.29 -10.89 5.72
CA LEU A 207 -9.08 -10.86 6.95
C LEU A 207 -8.22 -10.62 8.19
N PHE A 208 -7.18 -9.80 8.07
CA PHE A 208 -6.26 -9.40 9.13
C PHE A 208 -5.24 -10.48 9.53
N LEU A 209 -4.50 -11.04 8.57
CA LEU A 209 -3.27 -11.81 8.81
C LEU A 209 -3.48 -13.11 9.60
N LEU A 210 -4.66 -13.73 9.49
CA LEU A 210 -5.06 -14.83 10.39
C LEU A 210 -4.29 -16.12 10.12
N GLY A 211 -4.00 -16.41 8.85
CA GLY A 211 -3.27 -17.62 8.45
C GLY A 211 -1.83 -17.62 8.93
N SER A 212 -1.09 -16.52 8.72
CA SER A 212 0.29 -16.37 9.21
C SER A 212 0.35 -16.40 10.73
N HIS A 213 -0.56 -15.70 11.41
CA HIS A 213 -0.67 -15.75 12.88
C HIS A 213 -0.90 -17.19 13.35
N GLY A 214 -1.82 -17.90 12.72
CA GLY A 214 -2.09 -19.30 13.05
C GLY A 214 -0.87 -20.20 12.87
N PHE A 215 -0.16 -20.07 11.74
CA PHE A 215 1.03 -20.86 11.43
C PHE A 215 2.12 -20.68 12.50
N ILE A 216 2.52 -19.45 12.79
CA ILE A 216 3.63 -19.21 13.72
C ILE A 216 3.28 -19.60 15.16
N LYS A 217 1.99 -19.65 15.52
CA LYS A 217 1.56 -20.08 16.86
C LYS A 217 1.45 -21.59 17.04
N THR A 218 1.07 -22.34 16.01
CA THR A 218 0.70 -23.76 16.19
C THR A 218 1.46 -24.74 15.32
N HIS A 219 2.09 -24.30 14.23
CA HIS A 219 2.73 -25.22 13.29
C HIS A 219 4.00 -25.85 13.88
N LYS A 220 4.22 -27.14 13.63
CA LYS A 220 5.37 -27.90 14.18
C LYS A 220 6.76 -27.34 13.81
N TRP A 221 6.84 -26.55 12.74
CA TRP A 221 8.07 -25.91 12.26
C TRP A 221 8.23 -24.44 12.72
N ASN A 222 7.28 -23.88 13.47
CA ASN A 222 7.31 -22.47 13.86
C ASN A 222 8.62 -22.04 14.54
N ASN A 223 9.14 -22.88 15.45
CA ASN A 223 10.34 -22.60 16.24
C ASN A 223 11.65 -22.87 15.47
N THR A 224 11.56 -23.33 14.20
CA THR A 224 12.73 -23.57 13.36
C THR A 224 13.12 -22.34 12.52
N ILE A 225 12.26 -21.33 12.43
CA ILE A 225 12.41 -20.22 11.49
C ILE A 225 13.45 -19.23 12.00
N GLY A 226 14.58 -19.14 11.29
CA GLY A 226 15.68 -18.24 11.64
C GLY A 226 15.56 -16.86 10.99
N ALA A 227 15.01 -16.79 9.78
CA ALA A 227 14.77 -15.59 9.00
C ALA A 227 13.65 -15.84 7.97
N PHE A 228 13.09 -14.78 7.41
CA PHE A 228 12.03 -14.92 6.41
C PHE A 228 12.07 -13.88 5.29
N ILE A 229 11.37 -14.17 4.19
CA ILE A 229 10.93 -13.19 3.20
C ILE A 229 9.42 -13.29 3.09
N ASN A 230 8.72 -12.16 3.22
CA ASN A 230 7.33 -12.01 2.83
C ASN A 230 7.26 -11.45 1.40
N ILE A 231 6.33 -11.97 0.59
CA ILE A 231 6.00 -11.40 -0.71
C ILE A 231 4.57 -10.87 -0.68
N GLU A 232 4.38 -9.68 -1.23
CA GLU A 232 3.12 -8.93 -1.13
C GLU A 232 2.89 -8.10 -2.40
N ALA A 233 1.66 -7.73 -2.71
CA ALA A 233 1.36 -6.81 -3.79
C ALA A 233 0.30 -5.77 -3.41
N SER A 234 0.78 -4.58 -3.06
CA SER A 234 -0.02 -3.35 -2.97
C SER A 234 -0.16 -2.61 -4.32
N GLY A 235 0.02 -3.32 -5.44
CA GLY A 235 0.07 -2.81 -6.81
C GLY A 235 0.43 -3.90 -7.82
N SER A 236 0.50 -3.54 -9.11
CA SER A 236 0.70 -4.47 -10.22
C SER A 236 2.15 -4.61 -10.69
N GLY A 237 3.10 -3.91 -10.06
CA GLY A 237 4.53 -4.06 -10.34
C GLY A 237 5.42 -3.11 -9.55
N GLY A 238 6.72 -3.09 -9.89
CA GLY A 238 7.73 -2.29 -9.20
C GLY A 238 7.87 -2.64 -7.71
N ALA A 239 8.92 -3.37 -7.36
CA ALA A 239 9.09 -3.85 -6.00
C ALA A 239 9.67 -2.76 -5.09
N VAL A 240 9.31 -2.81 -3.81
CA VAL A 240 9.99 -2.14 -2.72
C VAL A 240 10.30 -3.18 -1.65
N CYS A 241 11.46 -3.06 -1.03
CA CYS A 241 11.87 -3.92 0.07
C CYS A 241 11.83 -3.17 1.40
N GLN A 242 11.05 -3.67 2.36
CA GLN A 242 11.18 -3.35 3.78
C GLN A 242 12.08 -4.41 4.45
N SER A 243 12.84 -4.02 5.47
CA SER A 243 13.76 -4.92 6.19
C SER A 243 13.71 -4.71 7.69
N GLY A 244 13.81 -5.81 8.44
CA GLY A 244 13.96 -5.78 9.89
C GLY A 244 13.39 -7.02 10.58
N PRO A 245 13.49 -7.09 11.92
CA PRO A 245 14.40 -6.36 12.80
C PRO A 245 15.89 -6.53 12.44
N GLY A 246 16.70 -5.50 12.68
CA GLY A 246 18.12 -5.47 12.33
C GLY A 246 18.40 -5.22 10.84
N SER A 247 19.65 -4.93 10.50
CA SER A 247 20.07 -4.52 9.14
C SER A 247 20.76 -5.63 8.35
N TRP A 248 20.99 -6.81 8.93
CA TRP A 248 21.64 -7.88 8.19
C TRP A 248 20.79 -8.42 7.02
N PRO A 249 19.44 -8.47 7.08
CA PRO A 249 18.64 -8.86 5.91
C PRO A 249 18.81 -7.86 4.76
N SER A 250 18.82 -6.56 5.05
CA SER A 250 19.05 -5.53 4.03
C SER A 250 20.48 -5.55 3.47
N ARG A 251 21.48 -5.97 4.25
CA ARG A 251 22.83 -6.25 3.72
C ARG A 251 22.84 -7.43 2.76
N ILE A 252 22.19 -8.54 3.12
CA ILE A 252 22.06 -9.70 2.21
C ILE A 252 21.37 -9.25 0.93
N TYR A 253 20.27 -8.50 1.03
CA TYR A 253 19.57 -7.96 -0.13
C TYR A 253 20.48 -7.10 -1.01
N ALA A 254 21.19 -6.14 -0.41
CA ALA A 254 22.10 -5.26 -1.12
C ALA A 254 23.26 -5.99 -1.82
N GLN A 255 23.70 -7.13 -1.30
CA GLN A 255 24.80 -7.91 -1.86
C GLN A 255 24.37 -8.91 -2.94
N THR A 256 23.10 -9.29 -2.99
CA THR A 256 22.66 -10.49 -3.74
C THR A 256 21.53 -10.25 -4.72
N ALA A 257 20.73 -9.20 -4.54
CA ALA A 257 19.67 -8.84 -5.48
C ALA A 257 20.28 -8.48 -6.85
N LYS A 258 19.79 -9.15 -7.90
CA LYS A 258 20.17 -8.89 -9.30
C LYS A 258 19.57 -7.57 -9.80
N TYR A 259 18.33 -7.29 -9.39
CA TYR A 259 17.61 -6.05 -9.67
C TYR A 259 17.22 -5.41 -8.34
N PRO A 260 18.15 -4.77 -7.62
CA PRO A 260 17.84 -4.16 -6.34
C PRO A 260 16.76 -3.09 -6.48
N MET A 261 15.68 -3.23 -5.70
CA MET A 261 14.58 -2.26 -5.67
C MET A 261 14.17 -2.07 -4.21
N ALA A 262 14.84 -1.14 -3.54
CA ALA A 262 14.70 -0.97 -2.10
C ALA A 262 15.02 0.46 -1.71
N ASN A 263 14.25 1.02 -0.78
CA ASN A 263 14.45 2.37 -0.31
C ASN A 263 13.99 2.52 1.15
N SER A 264 14.89 2.99 2.01
CA SER A 264 14.62 3.22 3.42
C SER A 264 13.52 4.26 3.67
N VAL A 265 13.32 5.22 2.76
CA VAL A 265 12.21 6.18 2.86
C VAL A 265 10.87 5.47 2.70
N ALA A 266 10.77 4.53 1.76
CA ALA A 266 9.56 3.73 1.61
C ALA A 266 9.31 2.86 2.86
N GLN A 267 10.38 2.28 3.43
CA GLN A 267 10.32 1.59 4.73
C GLN A 267 9.77 2.49 5.85
N ASP A 268 10.28 3.71 5.98
CA ASP A 268 9.81 4.66 7.02
C ASP A 268 8.35 5.10 6.79
N MET A 269 7.86 5.05 5.55
CA MET A 269 6.48 5.40 5.20
C MET A 269 5.46 4.29 5.46
N PHE A 270 5.85 3.01 5.40
CA PHE A 270 4.92 1.89 5.65
C PHE A 270 4.24 2.00 7.03
N GLY A 271 4.96 2.46 8.06
CA GLY A 271 4.39 2.66 9.40
C GLY A 271 3.37 3.81 9.52
N ILE A 272 3.21 4.64 8.48
CA ILE A 272 2.28 5.78 8.45
C ILE A 272 1.03 5.46 7.60
N ILE A 273 1.15 4.50 6.67
CA ILE A 273 0.11 4.19 5.70
C ILE A 273 -0.87 3.16 6.30
N PRO A 274 -2.18 3.34 6.10
CA PRO A 274 -3.19 2.31 6.35
C PRO A 274 -2.89 1.01 5.58
N GLY A 275 -2.36 0.00 6.26
CA GLY A 275 -2.09 -1.33 5.70
C GLY A 275 -1.10 -2.07 6.58
N ASP A 276 -1.32 -3.35 6.79
CA ASP A 276 -0.38 -4.27 7.41
C ASP A 276 -0.23 -5.46 6.46
N THR A 277 0.85 -6.22 6.60
CA THR A 277 1.11 -7.45 5.83
C THR A 277 1.53 -8.54 6.81
N ASP A 278 1.59 -9.79 6.35
CA ASP A 278 2.09 -10.91 7.16
C ASP A 278 3.50 -10.68 7.73
N TYR A 279 4.31 -9.80 7.11
CA TYR A 279 5.62 -9.42 7.64
C TYR A 279 5.52 -9.01 9.11
N ARG A 280 4.48 -8.26 9.50
CA ARG A 280 4.29 -7.78 10.86
C ARG A 280 4.12 -8.92 11.87
N ILE A 281 3.40 -9.98 11.49
CA ILE A 281 3.19 -11.15 12.36
C ILE A 281 4.52 -11.80 12.74
N PHE A 282 5.42 -11.96 11.77
CA PHE A 282 6.73 -12.58 11.99
C PHE A 282 7.76 -11.64 12.64
N ALA A 283 7.84 -10.40 12.16
CA ALA A 283 8.88 -9.44 12.52
C ALA A 283 8.58 -8.60 13.76
N GLU A 284 7.31 -8.37 14.10
CA GLU A 284 6.92 -7.39 15.12
C GLU A 284 6.04 -7.98 16.22
N ASP A 285 4.88 -8.55 15.85
CA ASP A 285 3.81 -8.83 16.81
C ASP A 285 4.07 -10.08 17.67
N ILE A 286 4.82 -11.08 17.17
CA ILE A 286 4.96 -12.38 17.86
C ILE A 286 6.42 -12.77 18.12
N THR A 287 7.24 -12.89 17.08
CA THR A 287 8.51 -13.66 17.16
C THR A 287 9.79 -12.85 16.93
N ASN A 288 9.69 -11.59 16.51
CA ASN A 288 10.85 -10.73 16.23
C ASN A 288 11.87 -11.42 15.29
N ILE A 289 11.37 -12.07 14.23
CA ILE A 289 12.18 -12.77 13.23
C ILE A 289 12.66 -11.73 12.21
N PRO A 290 13.96 -11.60 11.92
CA PRO A 290 14.51 -10.73 10.90
C PRO A 290 14.12 -11.26 9.53
N GLY A 291 13.66 -10.36 8.69
CA GLY A 291 13.28 -10.70 7.34
C GLY A 291 13.22 -9.50 6.43
N LEU A 292 12.71 -9.77 5.24
CA LEU A 292 12.40 -8.78 4.23
C LEU A 292 10.92 -8.85 3.87
N ASP A 293 10.31 -7.71 3.58
CA ASP A 293 9.00 -7.64 2.91
C ASP A 293 9.21 -7.11 1.50
N ILE A 294 8.85 -7.89 0.48
CA ILE A 294 9.03 -7.54 -0.94
C ILE A 294 7.66 -7.25 -1.55
N ILE A 295 7.33 -5.97 -1.65
CA ILE A 295 5.99 -5.48 -1.95
C ILE A 295 5.96 -4.85 -3.34
N PHE A 296 5.02 -5.24 -4.22
CA PHE A 296 4.74 -4.43 -5.42
C PHE A 296 3.95 -3.18 -5.05
N VAL A 297 4.33 -2.02 -5.59
CA VAL A 297 3.73 -0.73 -5.20
C VAL A 297 3.27 0.12 -6.38
N LEU A 298 3.79 -0.10 -7.59
CA LEU A 298 3.34 0.61 -8.79
C LEU A 298 1.98 0.07 -9.24
N GLY A 299 1.10 0.95 -9.70
CA GLY A 299 -0.25 0.54 -10.09
C GLY A 299 -1.17 0.30 -8.89
N GLY A 300 -0.95 1.01 -7.77
CA GLY A 300 -1.73 0.84 -6.54
C GLY A 300 -3.21 1.21 -6.67
N TYR A 301 -3.62 1.80 -7.79
CA TYR A 301 -5.03 2.04 -8.11
C TYR A 301 -5.78 0.76 -8.51
N PHE A 302 -5.08 -0.27 -9.01
CA PHE A 302 -5.64 -1.60 -9.27
C PHE A 302 -5.78 -2.46 -8.01
N TYR A 303 -4.95 -2.18 -7.00
CA TYR A 303 -4.96 -2.91 -5.74
C TYR A 303 -6.36 -2.93 -5.10
N HIS A 304 -6.80 -4.13 -4.68
CA HIS A 304 -8.12 -4.35 -4.06
C HIS A 304 -9.30 -3.94 -4.94
N THR A 305 -9.16 -4.05 -6.27
CA THR A 305 -10.22 -3.76 -7.24
C THR A 305 -10.45 -4.92 -8.20
N SER A 306 -11.56 -4.91 -8.94
CA SER A 306 -11.77 -5.88 -10.03
C SER A 306 -10.74 -5.78 -11.18
N TYR A 307 -9.93 -4.72 -11.19
CA TYR A 307 -8.87 -4.50 -12.18
C TYR A 307 -7.53 -5.14 -11.79
N ASP A 308 -7.41 -5.72 -10.60
CA ASP A 308 -6.25 -6.51 -10.18
C ASP A 308 -6.21 -7.84 -10.95
N THR A 309 -5.80 -7.74 -12.21
CA THR A 309 -5.88 -8.77 -13.25
C THR A 309 -4.51 -9.04 -13.83
N VAL A 310 -4.33 -10.22 -14.40
CA VAL A 310 -3.06 -10.65 -15.01
C VAL A 310 -2.63 -9.69 -16.13
N GLU A 311 -3.59 -9.12 -16.84
CA GLU A 311 -3.38 -8.19 -17.95
C GLU A 311 -2.83 -6.83 -17.52
N ASN A 312 -3.06 -6.43 -16.26
CA ASN A 312 -2.62 -5.14 -15.71
C ASN A 312 -1.28 -5.24 -14.95
N LEU A 313 -0.70 -6.44 -14.85
CA LEU A 313 0.64 -6.63 -14.30
C LEU A 313 1.69 -5.95 -15.17
N LEU A 314 2.63 -5.24 -14.53
CA LEU A 314 3.72 -4.58 -15.24
C LEU A 314 4.78 -5.63 -15.66
N PRO A 315 4.97 -5.88 -16.97
CA PRO A 315 5.87 -6.94 -17.43
C PRO A 315 7.30 -6.73 -16.93
N GLY A 316 7.97 -7.83 -16.56
CA GLY A 316 9.32 -7.82 -15.99
C GLY A 316 9.36 -7.62 -14.47
N SER A 317 8.27 -7.19 -13.83
CA SER A 317 8.22 -7.06 -12.36
C SER A 317 8.31 -8.42 -11.67
N ILE A 318 7.58 -9.42 -12.18
CA ILE A 318 7.59 -10.78 -11.65
C ILE A 318 8.93 -11.44 -11.94
N GLN A 319 9.48 -11.27 -13.14
CA GLN A 319 10.82 -11.75 -13.48
C GLN A 319 11.87 -11.18 -12.52
N ALA A 320 11.85 -9.87 -12.26
CA ALA A 320 12.80 -9.23 -11.38
C ALA A 320 12.67 -9.72 -9.93
N ARG A 321 11.43 -9.83 -9.42
CA ARG A 321 11.14 -10.39 -8.09
C ARG A 321 11.66 -11.82 -7.98
N GLY A 322 11.37 -12.68 -8.94
CA GLY A 322 11.74 -14.09 -8.92
C GLY A 322 13.24 -14.35 -8.94
N GLU A 323 13.97 -13.67 -9.82
CA GLU A 323 15.43 -13.81 -9.88
C GLU A 323 16.11 -13.28 -8.61
N ASN A 324 15.61 -12.18 -8.05
CA ASN A 324 16.05 -11.71 -6.74
C ASN A 324 15.76 -12.76 -5.66
N LEU A 325 14.53 -13.27 -5.58
CA LEU A 325 14.12 -14.26 -4.59
C LEU A 325 15.02 -15.50 -4.61
N PHE A 326 15.36 -16.02 -5.78
CA PHE A 326 16.24 -17.19 -5.88
C PHE A 326 17.65 -16.92 -5.34
N ASN A 327 18.24 -15.77 -5.66
CA ASN A 327 19.53 -15.37 -5.11
C ASN A 327 19.47 -15.14 -3.59
N LEU A 328 18.38 -14.53 -3.12
CA LEU A 328 18.16 -14.26 -1.70
C LEU A 328 18.02 -15.56 -0.92
N VAL A 329 17.17 -16.50 -1.36
CA VAL A 329 17.00 -17.81 -0.72
C VAL A 329 18.37 -18.49 -0.55
N LYS A 330 19.19 -18.54 -1.61
CA LYS A 330 20.54 -19.12 -1.55
C LYS A 330 21.45 -18.41 -0.53
N ALA A 331 21.37 -17.10 -0.44
CA ALA A 331 22.20 -16.32 0.47
C ALA A 331 21.75 -16.45 1.94
N PHE A 332 20.44 -16.45 2.19
CA PHE A 332 19.87 -16.59 3.52
C PHE A 332 20.14 -17.99 4.10
N THR A 333 19.97 -19.07 3.32
CA THR A 333 20.23 -20.43 3.81
C THR A 333 21.72 -20.66 4.13
N ASN A 334 22.63 -19.94 3.47
CA ASN A 334 24.07 -20.02 3.72
C ASN A 334 24.59 -19.01 4.76
N SER A 335 23.73 -18.14 5.29
CA SER A 335 24.17 -17.07 6.19
C SER A 335 24.50 -17.61 7.59
N PRO A 336 25.67 -17.28 8.16
CA PRO A 336 25.98 -17.61 9.56
C PRO A 336 25.10 -16.83 10.55
N MET A 337 24.37 -15.81 10.09
CA MET A 337 23.44 -15.03 10.91
C MET A 337 22.04 -15.67 11.00
N LEU A 338 21.81 -16.80 10.34
CA LEU A 338 20.59 -17.59 10.53
C LEU A 338 20.67 -18.29 11.89
N LEU A 339 19.88 -17.81 12.86
CA LEU A 339 19.98 -18.22 14.26
C LEU A 339 18.62 -18.66 14.82
N LYS A 340 18.64 -19.62 15.77
CA LYS A 340 17.45 -20.03 16.54
C LYS A 340 17.03 -18.93 17.51
N GLU A 341 15.75 -18.87 17.83
CA GLU A 341 15.15 -17.89 18.74
C GLU A 341 15.93 -17.73 20.06
N ASN A 342 16.26 -18.86 20.72
CA ASN A 342 16.97 -18.87 22.01
C ASN A 342 18.39 -18.29 21.93
N LYS A 343 19.04 -18.36 20.77
CA LYS A 343 20.35 -17.72 20.55
C LYS A 343 20.19 -16.25 20.20
N ARG A 344 19.15 -15.89 19.42
CA ARG A 344 18.81 -14.49 19.14
C ARG A 344 18.51 -13.72 20.42
N SER A 345 17.72 -14.26 21.35
CA SER A 345 17.38 -13.56 22.60
C SER A 345 18.62 -13.30 23.48
N ASN A 346 19.58 -14.23 23.47
CA ASN A 346 20.85 -14.10 24.18
C ASN A 346 21.85 -13.14 23.48
N GLU A 347 21.92 -13.15 22.15
CA GLU A 347 22.79 -12.25 21.37
C GLU A 347 22.18 -10.84 21.22
N ALA A 348 20.86 -10.69 21.23
CA ALA A 348 20.16 -9.39 21.24
C ALA A 348 20.37 -8.64 22.57
N ALA A 349 20.78 -9.33 23.64
CA ALA A 349 21.24 -8.70 24.87
C ALA A 349 22.61 -8.01 24.72
N MET A 350 23.35 -8.29 23.64
CA MET A 350 24.50 -7.46 23.21
C MET A 350 23.99 -6.46 22.17
N PRO A 351 23.83 -5.18 22.52
CA PRO A 351 23.37 -4.21 21.54
C PRO A 351 24.49 -4.04 20.51
N ILE A 352 24.29 -4.55 19.28
CA ILE A 352 25.02 -4.04 18.12
C ILE A 352 24.47 -2.63 17.87
N LYS A 353 24.96 -1.69 18.69
CA LYS A 353 24.42 -0.33 18.90
C LYS A 353 24.42 0.52 17.63
N ASP A 354 25.16 0.12 16.60
CA ASP A 354 25.34 0.86 15.35
C ASP A 354 24.49 0.36 14.16
N ASP A 355 23.74 -0.74 14.31
CA ASP A 355 23.19 -1.49 13.17
C ASP A 355 21.65 -1.50 13.09
N LEU A 356 20.97 -0.83 14.01
CA LEU A 356 19.51 -0.93 14.17
C LEU A 356 18.69 -0.28 13.04
N ARG A 357 19.28 0.62 12.25
CA ARG A 357 18.66 1.23 11.05
C ARG A 357 19.73 1.69 10.07
N ALA A 358 20.19 0.80 9.21
CA ALA A 358 20.98 1.20 8.05
C ALA A 358 20.11 2.01 7.09
N ILE A 359 20.68 3.05 6.47
CA ILE A 359 20.04 3.75 5.36
C ILE A 359 20.42 3.01 4.09
N PHE A 360 19.41 2.71 3.27
CA PHE A 360 19.62 2.00 2.01
C PHE A 360 18.73 2.55 0.91
N PHE A 361 19.24 2.59 -0.31
CA PHE A 361 18.46 2.90 -1.51
C PHE A 361 19.14 2.31 -2.75
N ASP A 362 18.35 1.94 -3.77
CA ASP A 362 18.90 1.57 -5.07
C ASP A 362 19.21 2.80 -5.93
N TYR A 363 20.21 2.68 -6.80
CA TYR A 363 20.47 3.64 -7.85
C TYR A 363 19.99 3.06 -9.18
N LEU A 364 18.80 3.49 -9.63
CA LEU A 364 18.20 3.11 -10.92
C LEU A 364 18.14 1.59 -11.12
N THR A 365 17.88 0.84 -10.04
CA THR A 365 17.89 -0.63 -10.00
C THR A 365 19.20 -1.33 -10.40
N TRP A 366 20.31 -0.60 -10.48
CA TRP A 366 21.61 -1.17 -10.86
C TRP A 366 22.43 -1.67 -9.68
N PHE A 367 22.44 -0.94 -8.58
CA PHE A 367 23.13 -1.34 -7.35
C PHE A 367 22.50 -0.68 -6.12
N MET A 368 22.71 -1.29 -4.95
CA MET A 368 22.30 -0.71 -3.66
C MET A 368 23.41 0.15 -3.07
N VAL A 369 23.02 1.30 -2.53
CA VAL A 369 23.83 2.06 -1.58
C VAL A 369 23.33 1.74 -0.19
N ILE A 370 24.21 1.32 0.72
CA ILE A 370 23.90 1.05 2.13
C ILE A 370 24.95 1.67 3.03
N TYR A 371 24.54 2.38 4.07
CA TYR A 371 25.44 2.95 5.07
C TYR A 371 24.81 3.06 6.46
N PRO A 372 25.62 3.06 7.54
CA PRO A 372 25.12 3.20 8.90
C PRO A 372 24.49 4.57 9.16
N ARG A 373 23.61 4.63 10.16
CA ARG A 373 22.96 5.88 10.61
C ARG A 373 23.96 6.97 11.02
N GLY A 374 25.11 6.62 11.59
CA GLY A 374 26.13 7.61 11.95
C GLY A 374 26.65 8.38 10.72
N VAL A 375 26.87 7.67 9.61
CA VAL A 375 27.29 8.25 8.33
C VAL A 375 26.15 9.09 7.73
N SER A 376 24.90 8.63 7.85
CA SER A 376 23.74 9.37 7.36
C SER A 376 23.62 10.74 8.00
N LEU A 377 23.84 10.85 9.31
CA LEU A 377 23.77 12.13 10.01
C LEU A 377 24.76 13.14 9.44
N GLY A 378 25.99 12.72 9.11
CA GLY A 378 26.98 13.58 8.47
C GLY A 378 26.57 13.99 7.06
N LEU A 379 26.22 13.02 6.21
CA LEU A 379 25.85 13.27 4.81
C LEU A 379 24.59 14.13 4.68
N HIS A 380 23.58 13.89 5.53
CA HIS A 380 22.30 14.60 5.51
C HIS A 380 22.40 16.00 6.15
N SER A 381 23.34 16.23 7.07
CA SER A 381 23.60 17.56 7.65
C SER A 381 24.49 18.44 6.76
N LEU A 382 25.24 17.84 5.82
CA LEU A 382 26.19 18.55 4.97
C LEU A 382 25.52 19.63 4.08
N PRO A 383 24.36 19.40 3.42
CA PRO A 383 23.66 20.46 2.69
C PRO A 383 23.26 21.64 3.57
N VAL A 384 22.84 21.38 4.82
CA VAL A 384 22.52 22.44 5.78
C VAL A 384 23.78 23.23 6.16
N ALA A 385 24.90 22.54 6.40
CA ALA A 385 26.17 23.19 6.66
C ALA A 385 26.65 24.01 5.46
N ILE A 386 26.58 23.48 4.23
CA ILE A 386 26.91 24.21 3.00
C ILE A 386 25.98 25.40 2.85
N PHE A 387 24.68 25.27 3.08
CA PHE A 387 23.73 26.37 3.00
C PHE A 387 24.06 27.50 3.99
N LEU A 388 24.44 27.15 5.23
CA LEU A 388 24.81 28.12 6.27
C LEU A 388 26.21 28.73 6.03
N LEU A 389 27.13 28.00 5.42
CA LEU A 389 28.53 28.41 5.24
C LEU A 389 28.83 28.98 3.85
N ALA A 390 28.08 28.64 2.80
CA ALA A 390 28.25 29.16 1.44
C ALA A 390 28.29 30.69 1.39
N PRO A 391 27.46 31.42 2.14
CA PRO A 391 27.53 32.87 2.12
C PRO A 391 28.88 33.41 2.62
N LEU A 392 29.57 32.70 3.53
CA LEU A 392 30.90 33.06 3.99
C LEU A 392 31.96 33.00 2.89
N PHE A 393 31.91 31.93 2.11
CA PHE A 393 32.88 31.67 1.05
C PHE A 393 32.61 32.56 -0.17
N LEU A 394 31.35 32.90 -0.45
CA LEU A 394 30.97 33.80 -1.55
C LEU A 394 31.33 35.27 -1.28
N THR A 395 31.49 35.66 0.00
CA THR A 395 31.87 37.04 0.40
C THR A 395 33.37 37.23 0.68
N SER A 396 34.18 36.18 0.57
CA SER A 396 35.63 36.25 0.78
C SER A 396 36.32 37.01 -0.38
N PRO A 397 37.18 38.02 -0.13
CA PRO A 397 37.93 38.27 1.12
C PRO A 397 37.42 39.43 2.00
N ASN A 398 36.30 40.09 1.66
CA ASN A 398 35.84 41.31 2.34
C ASN A 398 34.83 41.02 3.46
N ILE A 399 35.17 40.08 4.35
CA ILE A 399 34.32 39.70 5.47
C ILE A 399 34.37 40.81 6.54
N THR A 400 33.34 41.65 6.55
CA THR A 400 33.06 42.61 7.63
C THR A 400 31.82 42.18 8.42
N LEU A 401 31.71 42.57 9.70
CA LEU A 401 30.52 42.31 10.52
C LEU A 401 29.24 42.82 9.84
N MET A 402 29.35 43.93 9.09
CA MET A 402 28.29 44.52 8.26
C MET A 402 27.91 43.65 7.05
N SER A 403 28.88 43.09 6.33
CA SER A 403 28.59 42.17 5.21
C SER A 403 27.95 40.86 5.68
N TRP A 404 28.33 40.38 6.87
CA TRP A 404 27.75 39.22 7.52
C TRP A 404 26.29 39.47 7.91
N SER A 405 26.02 40.59 8.58
CA SER A 405 24.66 40.94 9.00
C SER A 405 23.75 41.18 7.81
N LEU A 406 24.24 41.80 6.73
CA LEU A 406 23.50 41.96 5.48
C LEU A 406 23.21 40.63 4.78
N THR A 407 24.17 39.72 4.77
CA THR A 407 23.99 38.39 4.17
C THR A 407 23.01 37.54 4.98
N VAL A 408 23.06 37.59 6.30
CA VAL A 408 22.07 36.96 7.19
C VAL A 408 20.71 37.63 7.03
N LEU A 409 20.65 38.95 6.86
CA LEU A 409 19.41 39.67 6.60
C LEU A 409 18.80 39.31 5.24
N ASP A 410 19.62 39.18 4.20
CA ASP A 410 19.20 38.73 2.87
C ASP A 410 18.78 37.26 2.88
N LEU A 411 19.44 36.43 3.68
CA LEU A 411 19.04 35.04 3.92
C LEU A 411 17.72 34.98 4.70
N MET A 412 17.56 35.76 5.76
CA MET A 412 16.31 35.87 6.52
C MET A 412 15.20 36.44 5.65
N ARG A 413 15.50 37.41 4.77
CA ARG A 413 14.54 37.97 3.82
C ARG A 413 14.18 36.96 2.74
N GLY A 414 15.13 36.17 2.25
CA GLY A 414 14.90 35.04 1.36
C GLY A 414 14.04 33.96 2.04
N MET A 415 14.38 33.57 3.26
CA MET A 415 13.62 32.63 4.08
C MET A 415 12.23 33.14 4.44
N LEU A 416 12.06 34.43 4.72
CA LEU A 416 10.76 35.06 4.97
C LEU A 416 9.96 35.20 3.68
N LEU A 417 10.59 35.49 2.53
CA LEU A 417 9.93 35.50 1.22
C LEU A 417 9.55 34.06 0.79
N HIS A 418 10.35 33.06 1.15
CA HIS A 418 10.07 31.65 0.93
C HIS A 418 9.00 31.14 1.89
N ALA A 419 9.03 31.52 3.17
CA ALA A 419 8.01 31.19 4.15
C ALA A 419 6.70 31.92 3.80
N PHE A 420 6.76 33.18 3.36
CA PHE A 420 5.61 33.91 2.85
C PHE A 420 5.12 33.35 1.53
N GLY A 421 6.01 32.87 0.65
CA GLY A 421 5.68 32.17 -0.59
C GLY A 421 5.06 30.80 -0.32
N ALA A 422 5.51 30.07 0.70
CA ALA A 422 4.93 28.81 1.16
C ALA A 422 3.60 29.05 1.87
N ILE A 423 3.50 30.07 2.73
CA ILE A 423 2.27 30.52 3.35
C ILE A 423 1.29 31.00 2.28
N LEU A 424 1.72 31.72 1.23
CA LEU A 424 0.86 32.08 0.10
C LEU A 424 0.53 30.86 -0.78
N ALA A 425 1.42 29.89 -0.93
CA ALA A 425 1.12 28.61 -1.57
C ALA A 425 0.17 27.73 -0.73
N ILE A 426 -0.03 28.05 0.56
CA ILE A 426 -1.05 27.47 1.43
C ILE A 426 -2.32 28.33 1.41
N VAL A 427 -2.19 29.65 1.55
CA VAL A 427 -3.26 30.63 1.78
C VAL A 427 -3.92 31.07 0.48
N ILE A 428 -3.20 31.25 -0.63
CA ILE A 428 -3.81 31.55 -1.94
C ILE A 428 -4.65 30.36 -2.39
N PRO A 429 -4.19 29.09 -2.32
CA PRO A 429 -5.07 27.95 -2.56
C PRO A 429 -6.19 27.83 -1.53
N ALA A 430 -5.97 28.07 -0.23
CA ALA A 430 -7.04 28.02 0.77
C ALA A 430 -8.11 29.13 0.63
N VAL A 431 -7.73 30.32 0.16
CA VAL A 431 -8.65 31.45 -0.10
C VAL A 431 -9.29 31.32 -1.48
N ALA A 432 -8.57 30.81 -2.47
CA ALA A 432 -9.13 30.40 -3.76
C ALA A 432 -10.01 29.15 -3.63
N ALA A 433 -9.83 28.31 -2.61
CA ALA A 433 -10.70 27.16 -2.31
C ALA A 433 -12.08 27.58 -1.73
N ALA A 434 -12.27 28.87 -1.40
CA ALA A 434 -13.60 29.45 -1.24
C ALA A 434 -14.30 29.72 -2.59
N GLY A 435 -13.64 29.42 -3.72
CA GLY A 435 -14.15 29.54 -5.07
C GLY A 435 -13.34 28.73 -6.09
N LEU A 436 -13.77 27.48 -6.31
CA LEU A 436 -13.41 26.58 -7.42
C LEU A 436 -12.17 25.67 -7.21
N SER A 437 -12.30 24.45 -7.76
CA SER A 437 -11.67 23.17 -7.40
C SER A 437 -10.21 22.95 -7.86
N GLU A 438 -9.47 22.22 -7.02
CA GLU A 438 -8.08 21.70 -7.10
C GLU A 438 -7.92 20.49 -8.06
N GLN A 439 -6.74 19.96 -8.47
CA GLN A 439 -5.33 20.37 -8.62
C GLN A 439 -4.65 19.29 -9.52
N ALA A 440 -3.71 19.63 -10.42
CA ALA A 440 -2.59 18.74 -10.80
C ALA A 440 -1.30 19.38 -11.37
N HIS A 441 -0.26 18.54 -11.48
CA HIS A 441 1.17 18.76 -11.24
C HIS A 441 2.06 19.23 -12.42
N PHE A 442 3.24 19.83 -12.13
CA PHE A 442 4.40 19.82 -13.06
C PHE A 442 5.84 19.95 -12.42
N TRP A 443 6.65 18.88 -12.55
CA TRP A 443 8.11 18.65 -12.79
C TRP A 443 9.28 19.23 -11.96
N GLY A 444 10.27 18.38 -11.62
CA GLY A 444 11.67 18.86 -11.48
C GLY A 444 12.75 18.10 -10.68
N ALA A 445 12.52 17.07 -9.86
CA ALA A 445 13.61 16.33 -9.18
C ALA A 445 13.27 14.82 -9.02
N PHE A 446 13.51 14.04 -10.07
CA PHE A 446 12.42 13.22 -10.63
C PHE A 446 12.48 11.68 -10.49
N GLY A 447 13.33 11.11 -9.63
CA GLY A 447 13.37 9.64 -9.44
C GLY A 447 12.66 9.17 -8.16
N LEU A 448 13.26 9.52 -7.03
CA LEU A 448 12.83 9.09 -5.69
C LEU A 448 11.59 9.85 -5.19
N TYR A 449 11.58 11.16 -5.43
CA TYR A 449 10.52 12.04 -4.97
C TYR A 449 9.28 11.94 -5.83
N SER A 450 9.43 11.68 -7.14
CA SER A 450 8.30 11.32 -8.00
C SER A 450 7.66 10.01 -7.57
N LEU A 451 8.45 9.03 -7.10
CA LEU A 451 7.91 7.77 -6.58
C LEU A 451 7.12 7.99 -5.29
N ILE A 452 7.66 8.77 -4.34
CA ILE A 452 6.97 9.13 -3.09
C ILE A 452 5.75 10.01 -3.36
N THR A 453 5.83 10.97 -4.29
CA THR A 453 4.70 11.83 -4.67
C THR A 453 3.65 11.04 -5.43
N LEU A 454 4.00 10.18 -6.39
CA LEU A 454 3.05 9.29 -7.09
C LEU A 454 2.42 8.30 -6.11
N PHE A 455 3.21 7.69 -5.23
CA PHE A 455 2.73 6.78 -4.19
C PHE A 455 1.84 7.49 -3.16
N LEU A 456 2.18 8.73 -2.75
CA LEU A 456 1.32 9.56 -1.91
C LEU A 456 0.05 9.99 -2.66
N ILE A 457 0.12 10.42 -3.92
CA ILE A 457 -1.07 10.77 -4.72
C ILE A 457 -1.99 9.55 -4.86
N GLU A 458 -1.43 8.38 -5.20
CA GLU A 458 -2.16 7.12 -5.38
C GLU A 458 -2.77 6.61 -4.05
N LYS A 459 -2.05 6.70 -2.93
CA LYS A 459 -2.55 6.23 -1.61
C LYS A 459 -3.40 7.27 -0.88
N MET A 460 -3.18 8.57 -1.11
CA MET A 460 -3.98 9.66 -0.51
C MET A 460 -5.29 9.92 -1.24
N GLY A 461 -5.46 9.41 -2.46
CA GLY A 461 -6.77 9.29 -3.11
C GLY A 461 -7.80 8.55 -2.24
N MET A 462 -7.36 7.73 -1.28
CA MET A 462 -8.19 6.99 -0.32
C MET A 462 -8.60 7.81 0.93
N MET A 463 -8.21 9.08 1.05
CA MET A 463 -8.47 9.93 2.23
C MET A 463 -9.74 10.80 2.14
N GLY A 464 -10.63 10.54 1.17
CA GLY A 464 -11.92 11.25 1.04
C GLY A 464 -12.82 11.17 2.28
N SER A 465 -12.43 10.38 3.30
CA SER A 465 -13.15 10.04 4.53
C SER A 465 -13.39 11.16 5.55
N LEU A 466 -12.78 12.36 5.40
CA LEU A 466 -12.98 13.44 6.38
C LEU A 466 -14.31 14.20 6.14
N PRO A 467 -14.94 14.74 7.20
CA PRO A 467 -16.20 15.47 7.07
C PRO A 467 -16.07 16.67 6.12
N LYS A 468 -17.13 16.97 5.37
CA LYS A 468 -17.19 18.20 4.57
C LYS A 468 -16.95 19.42 5.48
N PRO A 469 -16.19 20.43 5.02
CA PRO A 469 -15.52 20.53 3.72
C PRO A 469 -14.14 19.88 3.66
N TYR A 470 -13.56 19.43 4.78
CA TYR A 470 -12.14 19.08 4.90
C TYR A 470 -11.71 17.83 4.11
N GLY A 471 -12.60 16.86 3.88
CA GLY A 471 -12.27 15.61 3.17
C GLY A 471 -11.86 15.74 1.72
N TYR A 472 -12.26 16.83 1.06
CA TYR A 472 -11.83 17.09 -0.32
C TYR A 472 -10.38 17.58 -0.40
N PHE A 473 -9.89 18.25 0.65
CA PHE A 473 -8.67 19.07 0.53
C PHE A 473 -7.50 18.55 1.35
N VAL A 474 -7.72 17.69 2.35
CA VAL A 474 -6.61 17.28 3.24
C VAL A 474 -5.57 16.43 2.51
N ALA A 475 -6.00 15.56 1.60
CA ALA A 475 -5.08 14.81 0.73
C ALA A 475 -4.26 15.75 -0.15
N ASP A 476 -4.94 16.67 -0.84
CA ASP A 476 -4.33 17.64 -1.75
C ASP A 476 -3.44 18.66 -1.02
N VAL A 477 -3.81 19.08 0.19
CA VAL A 477 -2.99 19.92 1.08
C VAL A 477 -1.74 19.19 1.53
N ILE A 478 -1.82 17.91 1.90
CA ILE A 478 -0.65 17.13 2.32
C ILE A 478 0.26 16.87 1.12
N VAL A 479 -0.27 16.41 -0.01
CA VAL A 479 0.50 16.21 -1.25
C VAL A 479 1.13 17.53 -1.71
N GLY A 480 0.35 18.61 -1.79
CA GLY A 480 0.80 19.95 -2.16
C GLY A 480 1.84 20.51 -1.20
N SER A 481 1.70 20.27 0.11
CA SER A 481 2.68 20.69 1.12
C SER A 481 3.98 19.89 1.00
N VAL A 482 3.91 18.57 0.81
CA VAL A 482 5.10 17.71 0.65
C VAL A 482 5.81 18.05 -0.65
N VAL A 483 5.10 18.16 -1.77
CA VAL A 483 5.66 18.56 -3.07
C VAL A 483 6.24 19.98 -2.99
N GLY A 484 5.52 20.93 -2.39
CA GLY A 484 5.98 22.31 -2.22
C GLY A 484 7.24 22.42 -1.35
N LEU A 485 7.32 21.66 -0.26
CA LEU A 485 8.51 21.58 0.59
C LEU A 485 9.68 20.94 -0.14
N VAL A 486 9.46 19.86 -0.89
CA VAL A 486 10.50 19.14 -1.64
C VAL A 486 11.03 20.00 -2.80
N VAL A 487 10.15 20.59 -3.61
CA VAL A 487 10.54 21.51 -4.68
C VAL A 487 11.25 22.74 -4.09
N GLY A 488 10.75 23.27 -2.98
CA GLY A 488 11.38 24.35 -2.23
C GLY A 488 12.78 24.01 -1.72
N TRP A 489 13.02 22.79 -1.23
CA TRP A 489 14.34 22.35 -0.78
C TRP A 489 15.31 22.03 -1.92
N CYS A 490 14.82 21.45 -3.02
CA CYS A 490 15.66 21.11 -4.17
C CYS A 490 16.07 22.34 -5.00
N PHE A 491 15.19 23.33 -5.14
CA PHE A 491 15.41 24.51 -5.99
C PHE A 491 15.66 25.80 -5.22
N GLY A 492 15.29 25.88 -3.94
CA GLY A 492 15.52 27.00 -3.03
C GLY A 492 16.96 27.55 -3.05
N PRO A 493 17.99 26.70 -3.02
CA PRO A 493 19.39 27.12 -3.10
C PRO A 493 19.82 27.67 -4.48
N VAL A 494 19.09 27.33 -5.55
CA VAL A 494 19.37 27.78 -6.94
C VAL A 494 18.60 29.07 -7.26
N THR A 495 17.52 29.35 -6.53
CA THR A 495 16.69 30.55 -6.70
C THR A 495 17.48 31.86 -6.63
N PRO A 496 18.47 32.07 -5.74
CA PRO A 496 19.26 33.31 -5.72
C PRO A 496 20.05 33.54 -7.02
N ILE A 497 20.53 32.48 -7.66
CA ILE A 497 21.28 32.53 -8.93
C ILE A 497 20.31 32.80 -10.10
N ALA A 498 19.15 32.16 -10.10
CA ALA A 498 18.12 32.34 -11.14
C ALA A 498 17.25 33.60 -10.92
N SER A 499 17.24 34.17 -9.72
CA SER A 499 16.41 35.32 -9.30
C SER A 499 16.67 36.58 -10.14
N ARG A 500 17.90 36.75 -10.63
CA ARG A 500 18.27 37.87 -11.51
C ARG A 500 17.51 37.85 -12.84
N TRP A 501 16.95 36.70 -13.22
CA TRP A 501 16.22 36.47 -14.46
C TRP A 501 14.73 36.20 -14.23
N LEU A 502 14.36 35.48 -13.15
CA LEU A 502 12.99 35.06 -12.81
C LEU A 502 12.17 36.09 -12.02
N ALA A 503 12.79 37.08 -11.37
CA ALA A 503 12.07 38.04 -10.51
C ALA A 503 11.26 39.11 -11.29
N LYS A 504 11.16 39.01 -12.62
CA LYS A 504 10.25 39.88 -13.40
C LYS A 504 8.82 39.42 -13.15
N THR A 505 7.99 40.32 -12.64
CA THR A 505 6.56 40.10 -12.38
C THR A 505 5.81 39.53 -13.58
N SER A 506 6.18 39.88 -14.81
CA SER A 506 5.61 39.32 -16.03
C SER A 506 5.90 37.83 -16.23
N ILE A 507 7.11 37.36 -15.87
CA ILE A 507 7.50 35.95 -15.96
C ILE A 507 6.79 35.16 -14.86
N LEU A 508 6.71 35.72 -13.65
CA LEU A 508 5.98 35.11 -12.54
C LEU A 508 4.48 34.96 -12.86
N HIS A 509 3.85 35.99 -13.43
CA HIS A 509 2.45 35.91 -13.90
C HIS A 509 2.29 34.91 -15.04
N GLY A 510 3.23 34.84 -15.98
CA GLY A 510 3.21 33.85 -17.06
C GLY A 510 3.31 32.42 -16.54
N LEU A 511 4.24 32.15 -15.62
CA LEU A 511 4.38 30.84 -14.96
C LEU A 511 3.13 30.51 -14.14
N LEU A 512 2.56 31.47 -13.39
CA LEU A 512 1.32 31.27 -12.65
C LEU A 512 0.15 30.92 -13.58
N GLN A 513 0.01 31.62 -14.71
CA GLN A 513 -1.04 31.31 -15.69
C GLN A 513 -0.84 29.94 -16.33
N VAL A 514 0.41 29.56 -16.67
CA VAL A 514 0.73 28.22 -17.17
C VAL A 514 0.41 27.15 -16.12
N THR A 515 0.70 27.41 -14.84
CA THR A 515 0.33 26.53 -13.74
C THR A 515 -1.18 26.42 -13.60
N VAL A 516 -1.94 27.52 -13.63
CA VAL A 516 -3.42 27.52 -13.53
C VAL A 516 -4.06 26.78 -14.71
N VAL A 517 -3.59 27.00 -15.93
CA VAL A 517 -4.06 26.27 -17.12
C VAL A 517 -3.67 24.79 -17.04
N GLY A 518 -2.44 24.50 -16.61
CA GLY A 518 -1.96 23.14 -16.36
C GLY A 518 -2.81 22.40 -15.33
N LEU A 519 -3.15 23.07 -14.22
CA LEU A 519 -4.04 22.58 -13.16
C LEU A 519 -5.44 22.26 -13.73
N ALA A 520 -6.02 23.17 -14.52
CA ALA A 520 -7.36 22.99 -15.09
C ALA A 520 -7.45 21.86 -16.13
N ILE A 521 -6.39 21.67 -16.93
CA ILE A 521 -6.31 20.55 -17.87
C ILE A 521 -6.13 19.24 -17.11
N SER A 522 -5.26 19.23 -16.10
CA SER A 522 -4.89 18.01 -15.39
C SER A 522 -5.95 17.49 -14.43
N SER A 523 -6.83 18.34 -13.89
CA SER A 523 -8.04 17.90 -13.16
C SER A 523 -9.06 17.18 -14.05
N GLN A 524 -8.94 17.30 -15.38
CA GLN A 524 -9.74 16.51 -16.33
C GLN A 524 -9.04 15.20 -16.74
N LEU A 525 -7.86 14.92 -16.19
CA LEU A 525 -7.05 13.74 -16.50
C LEU A 525 -7.04 12.76 -15.32
N PHE A 526 -6.40 11.61 -15.52
CA PHE A 526 -6.16 10.62 -14.49
C PHE A 526 -5.45 11.25 -13.27
N PRO A 527 -5.85 10.96 -12.00
CA PRO A 527 -6.87 9.99 -11.58
C PRO A 527 -8.27 10.59 -11.39
N TYR A 528 -8.52 11.88 -11.68
CA TYR A 528 -9.78 12.56 -11.33
C TYR A 528 -10.91 12.35 -12.35
N SER A 529 -10.61 11.84 -13.54
CA SER A 529 -11.60 11.48 -14.56
C SER A 529 -12.14 10.05 -14.40
N THR A 530 -13.07 9.67 -15.30
CA THR A 530 -13.55 8.29 -15.48
C THR A 530 -12.49 7.34 -16.06
N GLY A 531 -11.30 7.85 -16.38
CA GLY A 531 -10.16 7.03 -16.83
C GLY A 531 -9.46 6.25 -15.71
N ALA A 532 -9.85 6.44 -14.45
CA ALA A 532 -9.37 5.68 -13.30
C ALA A 532 -10.53 4.95 -12.61
N PRO A 533 -10.38 3.67 -12.22
CA PRO A 533 -11.38 2.96 -11.43
C PRO A 533 -11.79 3.73 -10.18
N LYS A 534 -13.08 3.75 -9.86
CA LYS A 534 -13.66 4.32 -8.64
C LYS A 534 -14.18 3.22 -7.75
N ARG A 535 -13.62 3.10 -6.56
CA ARG A 535 -13.96 2.12 -5.54
C ARG A 535 -15.22 2.56 -4.84
N VAL A 536 -16.29 1.83 -5.12
CA VAL A 536 -17.60 2.04 -4.54
C VAL A 536 -17.97 0.80 -3.76
N VAL A 537 -18.37 1.00 -2.52
CA VAL A 537 -18.92 -0.06 -1.69
C VAL A 537 -20.44 0.00 -1.75
N LEU A 538 -21.06 -1.11 -2.16
CA LEU A 538 -22.51 -1.32 -2.16
C LEU A 538 -22.86 -2.37 -1.09
N GLN A 539 -23.43 -1.93 0.01
CA GLN A 539 -23.93 -2.80 1.06
C GLN A 539 -25.44 -2.96 0.93
N HIS A 540 -25.95 -4.18 0.79
CA HIS A 540 -27.37 -4.46 0.97
C HIS A 540 -27.62 -4.90 2.42
N THR A 541 -28.17 -4.02 3.24
CA THR A 541 -28.37 -4.27 4.67
C THR A 541 -29.79 -4.79 4.94
N PHE A 542 -29.89 -5.81 5.79
CA PHE A 542 -31.12 -6.25 6.43
C PHE A 542 -30.97 -6.07 7.95
N VAL A 543 -31.78 -5.19 8.53
CA VAL A 543 -31.88 -5.03 9.98
C VAL A 543 -32.90 -6.05 10.49
N THR A 544 -32.46 -6.95 11.35
CA THR A 544 -33.27 -8.06 11.86
C THR A 544 -33.57 -7.88 13.34
N ASP A 545 -34.81 -8.23 13.72
CA ASP A 545 -35.24 -8.43 15.10
C ASP A 545 -35.77 -9.86 15.23
N ALA A 546 -35.02 -10.68 15.98
CA ALA A 546 -35.14 -12.13 15.98
C ALA A 546 -35.15 -12.70 14.54
N ASN A 547 -36.26 -13.31 14.12
CA ASN A 547 -36.41 -13.89 12.78
C ASN A 547 -37.23 -13.00 11.82
N SER A 548 -37.39 -11.70 12.14
CA SER A 548 -38.13 -10.74 11.32
C SER A 548 -37.20 -9.66 10.77
N ILE A 549 -37.48 -9.18 9.55
CA ILE A 549 -36.77 -8.05 8.95
C ILE A 549 -37.55 -6.79 9.29
N VAL A 550 -36.90 -5.89 10.01
CA VAL A 550 -37.45 -4.60 10.43
C VAL A 550 -37.21 -3.53 9.36
N GLU A 551 -36.03 -3.55 8.74
CA GLU A 551 -35.64 -2.58 7.72
C GLU A 551 -34.71 -3.24 6.70
N SER A 552 -34.81 -2.82 5.43
CA SER A 552 -33.81 -3.14 4.41
C SER A 552 -33.46 -1.91 3.59
N HIS A 553 -32.19 -1.78 3.24
CA HIS A 553 -31.69 -0.66 2.46
C HIS A 553 -30.41 -1.00 1.70
N TYR A 554 -30.20 -0.29 0.59
CA TYR A 554 -28.91 -0.18 -0.09
C TYR A 554 -28.11 0.98 0.50
N GLY A 555 -26.92 0.69 1.02
CA GLY A 555 -25.92 1.67 1.42
C GLY A 555 -24.86 1.80 0.34
N PHE A 556 -24.55 3.03 -0.06
CA PHE A 556 -23.43 3.35 -0.94
C PHE A 556 -22.40 4.17 -0.20
N SER A 557 -21.12 3.87 -0.42
CA SER A 557 -20.01 4.73 -0.03
C SER A 557 -18.89 4.65 -1.06
N VAL A 558 -18.05 5.68 -1.09
CA VAL A 558 -16.87 5.78 -1.93
C VAL A 558 -15.65 5.80 -1.01
N VAL A 559 -14.61 5.08 -1.42
CA VAL A 559 -13.32 5.11 -0.71
C VAL A 559 -12.38 6.15 -1.33
N ASP A 560 -12.66 6.57 -2.57
CA ASP A 560 -11.86 7.55 -3.30
C ASP A 560 -12.32 9.00 -3.06
N ALA A 561 -11.53 9.96 -3.55
CA ALA A 561 -11.80 11.40 -3.45
C ALA A 561 -13.08 11.89 -4.17
N ASN A 562 -13.61 11.12 -5.14
CA ASN A 562 -14.80 11.51 -5.90
C ASN A 562 -16.09 11.25 -5.13
N SER A 563 -17.04 12.20 -5.15
CA SER A 563 -18.30 12.07 -4.42
C SER A 563 -19.28 11.06 -5.04
N LEU A 564 -20.24 10.57 -4.24
CA LEU A 564 -21.37 9.80 -4.76
C LEU A 564 -22.21 10.58 -5.78
N GLU A 565 -22.30 11.91 -5.64
CA GLU A 565 -22.96 12.76 -6.63
C GLU A 565 -22.25 12.69 -7.99
N PHE A 566 -20.92 12.77 -8.00
CA PHE A 566 -20.13 12.56 -9.23
C PHE A 566 -20.39 11.17 -9.82
N LEU A 567 -20.39 10.12 -8.97
CA LEU A 567 -20.65 8.75 -9.40
C LEU A 567 -22.01 8.64 -10.11
N PHE A 568 -23.10 9.06 -9.46
CA PHE A 568 -24.45 8.94 -10.00
C PHE A 568 -24.73 9.86 -11.19
N ASN A 569 -24.12 11.04 -11.24
CA ASN A 569 -24.19 11.93 -12.42
C ASN A 569 -23.53 11.29 -13.66
N ASN A 570 -22.54 10.42 -13.47
CA ASN A 570 -21.85 9.71 -14.54
C ASN A 570 -22.29 8.24 -14.70
N ALA A 571 -23.26 7.77 -13.90
CA ALA A 571 -23.86 6.43 -13.98
C ALA A 571 -25.40 6.52 -14.08
N PRO A 572 -25.93 7.08 -15.19
CA PRO A 572 -27.35 7.43 -15.29
C PRO A 572 -28.29 6.23 -15.23
N GLU A 573 -27.86 5.05 -15.67
CA GLU A 573 -28.67 3.83 -15.62
C GLU A 573 -28.88 3.34 -14.19
N ALA A 574 -27.81 3.27 -13.39
CA ALA A 574 -27.89 2.93 -11.96
C ALA A 574 -28.69 3.98 -11.18
N ALA A 575 -28.46 5.27 -11.43
CA ALA A 575 -29.19 6.36 -10.79
C ALA A 575 -30.69 6.31 -11.12
N LYS A 576 -31.04 6.04 -12.39
CA LYS A 576 -32.43 5.87 -12.82
C LYS A 576 -33.08 4.67 -12.15
N TRP A 577 -32.40 3.52 -12.13
CA TRP A 577 -32.94 2.31 -11.49
C TRP A 577 -33.21 2.54 -10.01
N LEU A 578 -32.29 3.18 -9.29
CA LEU A 578 -32.49 3.53 -7.89
C LEU A 578 -33.65 4.49 -7.72
N LYS A 579 -33.82 5.50 -8.58
CA LYS A 579 -34.97 6.42 -8.54
C LYS A 579 -36.31 5.74 -8.81
N ASP A 580 -36.33 4.75 -9.70
CA ASP A 580 -37.55 4.02 -10.06
C ASP A 580 -37.96 3.02 -8.96
N ASN A 581 -37.00 2.53 -8.15
CA ASN A 581 -37.21 1.52 -7.11
C ASN A 581 -37.07 2.04 -5.66
N SER A 582 -36.66 3.30 -5.48
CA SER A 582 -36.48 3.95 -4.18
C SER A 582 -36.62 5.47 -4.33
N LEU A 583 -36.82 6.19 -3.22
CA LEU A 583 -36.84 7.65 -3.23
C LEU A 583 -35.40 8.18 -3.32
N LEU A 584 -34.87 8.29 -4.53
CA LEU A 584 -33.53 8.87 -4.76
C LEU A 584 -33.57 10.38 -4.50
N SER A 585 -33.10 10.80 -3.32
CA SER A 585 -32.88 12.20 -2.96
C SER A 585 -31.48 12.35 -2.34
N PHE A 586 -30.72 13.35 -2.79
CA PHE A 586 -29.44 13.75 -2.17
C PHE A 586 -29.65 14.65 -0.94
N GLU A 587 -30.89 14.88 -0.51
CA GLU A 587 -31.20 15.65 0.70
C GLU A 587 -30.65 14.96 1.97
N GLU A 588 -30.29 15.77 2.98
CA GLU A 588 -29.61 15.34 4.23
C GLU A 588 -30.27 14.15 4.98
N LYS A 589 -31.54 13.84 4.69
CA LYS A 589 -32.34 12.82 5.38
C LYS A 589 -31.90 11.38 5.12
N TYR A 590 -31.06 11.12 4.11
CA TYR A 590 -30.64 9.77 3.68
C TYR A 590 -29.14 9.49 3.80
N HIS A 591 -28.44 10.17 4.71
CA HIS A 591 -27.04 9.83 5.01
C HIS A 591 -26.95 8.63 5.96
N SER A 592 -26.06 7.68 5.63
CA SER A 592 -25.79 6.54 6.51
C SER A 592 -24.83 6.96 7.62
N ASP A 593 -25.12 6.55 8.85
CA ASP A 593 -24.14 6.64 9.94
C ASP A 593 -23.02 5.61 9.73
N ARG A 594 -21.80 5.92 10.16
CA ARG A 594 -20.67 4.99 10.14
C ARG A 594 -20.95 3.70 10.92
N SER A 595 -21.84 3.78 11.91
CA SER A 595 -22.30 2.60 12.67
C SER A 595 -23.05 1.56 11.82
N SER A 596 -23.63 1.93 10.67
CA SER A 596 -24.33 0.99 9.78
C SER A 596 -23.40 0.07 8.98
N TRP A 597 -22.09 0.36 9.00
CA TRP A 597 -21.04 -0.35 8.27
C TRP A 597 -20.21 -1.26 9.19
N LEU A 598 -20.80 -1.72 10.31
CA LEU A 598 -20.11 -2.51 11.35
C LEU A 598 -19.46 -3.80 10.83
N ALA A 599 -20.02 -4.42 9.79
CA ALA A 599 -19.45 -5.61 9.15
C ALA A 599 -18.04 -5.37 8.54
N LEU A 600 -17.74 -4.12 8.23
CA LEU A 600 -16.43 -3.67 7.75
C LEU A 600 -15.66 -2.92 8.84
N TYR A 601 -15.93 -3.17 10.12
CA TYR A 601 -15.15 -2.57 11.18
C TYR A 601 -13.70 -3.12 11.19
N PRO A 602 -12.68 -2.28 11.39
CA PRO A 602 -12.75 -0.84 11.61
C PRO A 602 -12.61 -0.03 10.32
N VAL A 603 -12.47 -0.60 9.13
CA VAL A 603 -12.31 0.19 7.89
C VAL A 603 -13.51 1.08 7.59
N ASN A 604 -14.66 0.84 8.23
CA ASN A 604 -15.86 1.66 8.12
C ASN A 604 -15.69 3.14 8.45
N PHE A 605 -14.68 3.57 9.22
CA PHE A 605 -14.45 5.01 9.42
C PHE A 605 -13.89 5.71 8.17
N LEU A 606 -13.34 4.95 7.21
CA LEU A 606 -12.89 5.45 5.91
C LEU A 606 -14.08 5.84 5.01
N PHE A 607 -15.29 5.38 5.33
CA PHE A 607 -16.48 5.74 4.60
C PHE A 607 -16.98 7.13 5.05
N SER A 608 -16.92 8.10 4.14
CA SER A 608 -17.58 9.39 4.27
C SER A 608 -18.65 9.56 3.19
N GLY A 609 -19.59 10.47 3.44
CA GLY A 609 -20.59 10.86 2.44
C GLY A 609 -21.42 9.70 1.90
N SER A 610 -21.80 8.75 2.76
CA SER A 610 -22.61 7.60 2.38
C SER A 610 -24.08 7.96 2.18
N LEU A 611 -24.74 7.25 1.26
CA LEU A 611 -26.16 7.39 0.98
C LEU A 611 -26.88 6.07 1.26
N LYS A 612 -28.09 6.19 1.81
CA LYS A 612 -28.95 5.07 2.19
C LYS A 612 -30.25 5.15 1.40
N PHE A 613 -30.57 4.11 0.65
CA PHE A 613 -31.81 3.99 -0.14
C PHE A 613 -32.64 2.83 0.37
N PRO A 614 -33.93 3.03 0.72
CA PRO A 614 -34.81 1.93 1.11
C PRO A 614 -34.89 0.85 0.02
N SER A 615 -35.01 -0.42 0.41
CA SER A 615 -35.16 -1.55 -0.51
C SER A 615 -36.26 -2.51 -0.08
N GLU A 616 -36.78 -3.29 -1.03
CA GLU A 616 -37.82 -4.29 -0.80
C GLU A 616 -37.28 -5.58 -0.14
N ASN A 617 -38.16 -6.26 0.61
CA ASN A 617 -37.79 -7.42 1.45
C ASN A 617 -38.20 -8.79 0.87
N GLU A 618 -38.84 -8.87 -0.30
CA GLU A 618 -39.51 -10.11 -0.72
C GLU A 618 -38.54 -11.22 -1.21
N GLU A 619 -37.40 -10.85 -1.80
CA GLU A 619 -36.47 -11.83 -2.41
C GLU A 619 -35.61 -12.58 -1.38
N ILE A 620 -35.31 -11.96 -0.24
CA ILE A 620 -34.42 -12.53 0.78
C ILE A 620 -35.01 -13.79 1.43
N ARG A 621 -36.33 -13.83 1.63
CA ARG A 621 -37.03 -14.99 2.21
C ARG A 621 -37.06 -16.22 1.30
N LYS A 622 -36.76 -16.04 0.00
CA LYS A 622 -36.60 -17.18 -0.92
C LYS A 622 -35.27 -17.90 -0.71
N HIS A 623 -34.27 -17.19 -0.19
CA HIS A 623 -32.91 -17.71 -0.01
C HIS A 623 -32.58 -18.04 1.45
N TYR A 624 -33.11 -17.27 2.40
CA TYR A 624 -32.85 -17.45 3.83
C TYR A 624 -34.14 -17.82 4.57
N GLN A 625 -34.11 -18.98 5.23
CA GLN A 625 -35.19 -19.44 6.11
C GLN A 625 -35.06 -18.89 7.54
N HIS A 626 -33.81 -18.69 7.96
CA HIS A 626 -33.45 -18.13 9.26
C HIS A 626 -32.42 -17.02 9.05
N PHE A 627 -32.41 -16.03 9.93
CA PHE A 627 -31.43 -14.96 9.92
C PHE A 627 -30.41 -15.13 11.06
N PRO A 628 -29.22 -14.52 10.96
CA PRO A 628 -28.25 -14.55 12.04
C PRO A 628 -28.88 -14.08 13.36
N GLN A 629 -28.78 -14.92 14.38
CA GLN A 629 -29.36 -14.67 15.69
C GLN A 629 -28.37 -15.04 16.80
N MET A 630 -28.25 -14.14 17.78
CA MET A 630 -27.50 -14.39 18.99
C MET A 630 -28.45 -14.75 20.14
N VAL A 631 -28.10 -15.81 20.88
CA VAL A 631 -28.82 -16.28 22.07
C VAL A 631 -27.87 -16.21 23.27
N ILE A 632 -28.38 -15.70 24.39
CA ILE A 632 -27.66 -15.74 25.66
C ILE A 632 -28.01 -17.04 26.36
N GLN A 633 -27.02 -17.90 26.58
CA GLN A 633 -27.25 -19.16 27.26
C GLN A 633 -27.12 -19.06 28.78
N LYS A 634 -26.14 -18.30 29.28
CA LYS A 634 -25.82 -18.20 30.71
C LYS A 634 -25.29 -16.81 31.05
N THR A 635 -25.67 -16.30 32.21
CA THR A 635 -25.14 -15.05 32.77
C THR A 635 -24.75 -15.26 34.21
N SER A 636 -23.55 -14.86 34.58
CA SER A 636 -23.10 -14.78 35.97
C SER A 636 -22.60 -13.37 36.27
N SER A 637 -23.00 -12.81 37.41
CA SER A 637 -22.54 -11.51 37.89
C SER A 637 -21.89 -11.67 39.25
N ASN A 638 -20.66 -11.17 39.41
CA ASN A 638 -19.97 -11.15 40.70
C ASN A 638 -19.16 -9.85 40.82
N ASN A 639 -19.39 -9.06 41.88
CA ASN A 639 -18.68 -7.81 42.17
C ASN A 639 -18.52 -6.84 40.98
N GLY A 640 -19.57 -6.65 40.18
CA GLY A 640 -19.56 -5.76 39.00
C GLY A 640 -19.00 -6.37 37.71
N HIS A 641 -18.42 -7.59 37.78
CA HIS A 641 -18.04 -8.37 36.62
C HIS A 641 -19.22 -9.23 36.15
N ARG A 642 -19.69 -8.99 34.93
CA ARG A 642 -20.65 -9.84 34.23
C ARG A 642 -19.92 -10.72 33.24
N ARG A 643 -20.15 -12.03 33.34
CA ARG A 643 -19.71 -13.03 32.37
C ARG A 643 -20.95 -13.63 31.71
N MET A 644 -20.96 -13.63 30.38
CA MET A 644 -22.08 -14.07 29.55
C MET A 644 -21.61 -15.13 28.57
N HIS A 645 -22.36 -16.22 28.44
CA HIS A 645 -22.16 -17.21 27.40
C HIS A 645 -23.12 -16.91 26.26
N LEU A 646 -22.56 -16.55 25.10
CA LEU A 646 -23.27 -16.14 23.91
C LEU A 646 -23.12 -17.23 22.84
N GLU A 647 -24.21 -17.53 22.17
CA GLU A 647 -24.24 -18.43 21.03
C GLU A 647 -24.80 -17.69 19.83
N LEU A 648 -23.98 -17.52 18.79
CA LEU A 648 -24.37 -16.92 17.52
C LEU A 648 -24.65 -18.05 16.53
N SER A 649 -25.91 -18.17 16.11
CA SER A 649 -26.29 -18.98 14.97
C SER A 649 -26.32 -18.10 13.73
N LEU A 650 -25.59 -18.46 12.69
CA LEU A 650 -25.59 -17.67 11.46
C LEU A 650 -26.89 -17.88 10.68
N GLY A 651 -27.53 -19.04 10.76
CA GLY A 651 -28.82 -19.30 10.08
C GLY A 651 -28.79 -19.19 8.54
N LEU A 652 -27.61 -18.94 7.96
CA LEU A 652 -27.41 -18.70 6.53
C LEU A 652 -27.44 -20.02 5.75
N SER A 653 -27.78 -19.94 4.47
CA SER A 653 -27.83 -21.08 3.53
C SER A 653 -26.45 -21.65 3.16
N GLY A 654 -25.39 -21.37 3.92
CA GLY A 654 -24.02 -21.82 3.68
C GLY A 654 -23.73 -23.22 4.25
N GLU A 655 -22.59 -23.79 3.89
CA GLU A 655 -22.14 -25.14 4.32
C GLU A 655 -21.86 -25.24 5.84
N SER A 656 -21.76 -24.11 6.56
CA SER A 656 -21.54 -24.09 8.00
C SER A 656 -22.87 -23.98 8.76
N HIS A 657 -23.34 -25.10 9.29
CA HIS A 657 -24.44 -25.17 10.27
C HIS A 657 -23.96 -24.98 11.72
N GLU A 658 -22.71 -24.54 11.90
CA GLU A 658 -22.08 -24.49 13.21
C GLU A 658 -22.48 -23.22 13.96
N ASN A 659 -22.97 -23.39 15.19
CA ASN A 659 -23.16 -22.27 16.11
C ASN A 659 -21.80 -21.84 16.69
N TRP A 660 -21.58 -20.53 16.73
CA TRP A 660 -20.40 -19.93 17.31
C TRP A 660 -20.66 -19.61 18.77
N SER A 661 -19.98 -20.30 19.68
CA SER A 661 -20.09 -20.05 21.12
C SER A 661 -18.89 -19.25 21.62
N PHE A 662 -19.14 -18.17 22.37
CA PHE A 662 -18.09 -17.36 22.97
C PHE A 662 -18.50 -16.84 24.35
N TRP A 663 -17.49 -16.58 25.17
CA TRP A 663 -17.64 -15.96 26.47
C TRP A 663 -17.33 -14.47 26.38
N LEU A 664 -18.26 -13.64 26.83
CA LEU A 664 -18.08 -12.21 26.98
C LEU A 664 -17.94 -11.87 28.46
N GLU A 665 -16.87 -11.17 28.82
CA GLU A 665 -16.67 -10.63 30.17
C GLU A 665 -16.62 -9.11 30.12
N ALA A 666 -17.49 -8.48 30.89
CA ALA A 666 -17.58 -7.03 30.99
C ALA A 666 -17.55 -6.61 32.45
N ASN A 667 -16.69 -5.64 32.77
CA ASN A 667 -16.70 -4.96 34.06
C ASN A 667 -17.55 -3.68 33.93
N SER A 668 -18.86 -3.82 34.11
CA SER A 668 -19.81 -2.72 33.99
C SER A 668 -21.10 -3.03 34.74
N SER A 669 -21.63 -2.03 35.44
CA SER A 669 -22.97 -2.03 36.04
C SER A 669 -24.08 -1.57 35.09
N GLU A 670 -23.74 -0.93 33.96
CA GLU A 670 -24.70 -0.35 33.00
C GLU A 670 -25.21 -1.38 31.98
N PRO A 671 -26.43 -1.28 31.44
CA PRO A 671 -26.92 -2.18 30.39
C PRO A 671 -25.92 -2.31 29.22
N LEU A 672 -25.65 -3.55 28.78
CA LEU A 672 -24.74 -3.82 27.66
C LEU A 672 -25.52 -3.81 26.36
N ARG A 673 -25.02 -3.06 25.38
CA ARG A 673 -25.50 -3.15 24.01
C ARG A 673 -24.51 -3.99 23.21
N ILE A 674 -25.00 -5.02 22.54
CA ILE A 674 -24.22 -5.83 21.60
C ILE A 674 -24.83 -5.66 20.21
N ASP A 675 -24.05 -5.08 19.31
CA ASP A 675 -24.39 -5.00 17.89
C ASP A 675 -23.69 -6.15 17.16
N VAL A 676 -24.45 -6.93 16.39
CA VAL A 676 -23.97 -8.06 15.61
C VAL A 676 -24.18 -7.74 14.13
N ALA A 677 -23.09 -7.75 13.37
CA ALA A 677 -23.12 -7.62 11.92
C ALA A 677 -22.51 -8.87 11.29
N VAL A 678 -23.23 -9.47 10.34
CA VAL A 678 -22.77 -10.62 9.57
C VAL A 678 -22.70 -10.24 8.11
N LEU A 679 -21.51 -10.37 7.52
CA LEU A 679 -21.28 -10.16 6.09
C LEU A 679 -21.49 -11.49 5.35
N ASP A 680 -22.31 -11.46 4.32
CA ASP A 680 -22.50 -12.55 3.37
C ASP A 680 -22.11 -12.08 1.97
N GLN A 681 -21.30 -12.87 1.27
CA GLN A 681 -20.86 -12.58 -0.08
C GLN A 681 -21.94 -12.89 -1.13
N TYR A 682 -23.01 -13.58 -0.73
CA TYR A 682 -24.14 -13.83 -1.62
C TYR A 682 -24.88 -12.54 -1.97
N LEU A 683 -25.07 -12.30 -3.27
CA LEU A 683 -25.84 -11.18 -3.80
C LEU A 683 -27.17 -11.65 -4.37
N LEU A 684 -28.27 -11.08 -3.87
CA LEU A 684 -29.60 -11.24 -4.44
C LEU A 684 -29.67 -10.76 -5.90
N ASP A 685 -30.60 -11.28 -6.68
CA ASP A 685 -30.73 -10.99 -8.10
C ASP A 685 -30.91 -9.49 -8.39
N ARG A 686 -31.73 -8.79 -7.60
CA ARG A 686 -31.85 -7.33 -7.71
C ARG A 686 -30.56 -6.59 -7.41
N THR A 687 -29.81 -7.02 -6.39
CA THR A 687 -28.53 -6.41 -6.02
C THR A 687 -27.47 -6.65 -7.09
N ARG A 688 -27.44 -7.87 -7.67
CA ARG A 688 -26.60 -8.20 -8.82
C ARG A 688 -26.96 -7.35 -10.04
N LYS A 689 -28.25 -7.16 -10.30
CA LYS A 689 -28.74 -6.30 -11.38
C LYS A 689 -28.32 -4.85 -11.16
N LEU A 690 -28.53 -4.29 -9.97
CA LEU A 690 -28.08 -2.94 -9.61
C LEU A 690 -26.57 -2.78 -9.82
N LYS A 691 -25.76 -3.73 -9.32
CA LYS A 691 -24.31 -3.74 -9.55
C LYS A 691 -23.96 -3.70 -11.05
N SER A 692 -24.67 -4.46 -11.89
CA SER A 692 -24.40 -4.51 -13.33
C SER A 692 -24.76 -3.25 -14.11
N LEU A 693 -25.53 -2.32 -13.52
CA LEU A 693 -25.89 -1.05 -14.14
C LEU A 693 -24.82 0.03 -13.97
N PHE A 694 -23.82 -0.20 -13.13
CA PHE A 694 -22.70 0.71 -13.01
C PHE A 694 -21.73 0.52 -14.18
N PRO A 695 -21.16 1.62 -14.72
CA PRO A 695 -20.16 1.53 -15.76
C PRO A 695 -18.89 0.86 -15.23
N SER A 696 -18.10 0.23 -16.10
CA SER A 696 -16.92 -0.54 -15.68
C SER A 696 -15.92 0.26 -14.84
N TRP A 697 -15.75 1.56 -15.13
CA TRP A 697 -14.86 2.44 -14.35
C TRP A 697 -15.32 2.64 -12.90
N ALA A 698 -16.58 2.35 -12.56
CA ALA A 698 -17.05 2.31 -11.18
C ALA A 698 -16.90 0.86 -10.67
N ASP A 699 -15.80 0.60 -9.97
CA ASP A 699 -15.53 -0.70 -9.39
C ASP A 699 -16.38 -0.92 -8.13
N ILE A 700 -17.42 -1.75 -8.27
CA ILE A 700 -18.41 -1.97 -7.21
C ILE A 700 -18.07 -3.23 -6.41
N THR A 701 -17.58 -3.04 -5.18
CA THR A 701 -17.54 -4.10 -4.17
C THR A 701 -18.90 -4.19 -3.50
N ALA A 702 -19.60 -5.30 -3.70
CA ALA A 702 -20.94 -5.50 -3.19
C ALA A 702 -21.03 -6.72 -2.28
N PHE A 703 -21.80 -6.61 -1.19
CA PHE A 703 -22.08 -7.70 -0.26
C PHE A 703 -23.43 -7.47 0.44
N THR A 704 -23.95 -8.53 1.05
CA THR A 704 -25.15 -8.49 1.88
C THR A 704 -24.75 -8.46 3.36
N THR A 705 -25.40 -7.63 4.16
CA THR A 705 -25.14 -7.54 5.60
C THR A 705 -26.42 -7.77 6.39
N PHE A 706 -26.35 -8.62 7.40
CA PHE A 706 -27.40 -8.75 8.41
C PHE A 706 -26.96 -8.04 9.68
N PHE A 707 -27.82 -7.17 10.21
CA PHE A 707 -27.53 -6.37 11.39
C PHE A 707 -28.61 -6.57 12.46
N SER A 708 -28.19 -6.88 13.69
CA SER A 708 -29.09 -7.00 14.84
C SER A 708 -28.47 -6.38 16.09
N THR A 709 -29.30 -5.81 16.95
CA THR A 709 -28.89 -5.18 18.21
C THR A 709 -29.56 -5.87 19.38
N TYR A 710 -28.77 -6.20 20.41
CA TYR A 710 -29.22 -6.86 21.63
C TYR A 710 -28.90 -5.99 22.84
N HIS A 711 -29.86 -5.84 23.74
CA HIS A 711 -29.71 -5.09 24.99
C HIS A 711 -29.77 -6.04 26.18
N LEU A 712 -28.71 -6.04 27.00
CA LEU A 712 -28.44 -7.03 28.05
C LEU A 712 -28.24 -6.46 29.44
#